data_AF-A0A1F9UGZ4-F1
#
_entry.id   AF-A0A1F9UGZ4-F1
#
_cell.length_a   1.000
_cell.length_b   1.000
_cell.length_c   1.000
_cell.angle_alpha   90.00
_cell.angle_beta   90.00
_cell.angle_gamma   90.00
#
_symmetry.space_group_name_H-M   'P 1'
#
loop_
_entity.id
_entity.type
_entity.pdbx_description
1 polymer ?
#
loop_
_entity_poly.entity_id
_entity_poly.type
_entity_poly.pdbx_seq_one_letter_code
_entity_poly.pdbx_strand_id
1 'polypeptide(L)'
;MRILLILLLAAPLHAAADALSLEQDAHALFFRGHLTKSVQVYKKALEADPQSLSARLNLACAYRALSNDEAALGELEKAIGLAPADPDVMAESGWSLYRLGRFEESASRFEQALKLSPKHFNALLGLGAARMGSGQSRDAVGTLKRLCELRPNFGGSAYFLSKAYEKNSQMKEAREQYAVALRRDWTLKEQEAVIQEAPAAPAKLPELAFTAVQALALPSSEPALRVGLWAGLEGRSAALGRLEFESSGPFQVVGERTKKIFAEGNAGERWTVLSGKKGVSLRSAGGAEITGIAAGLVFKPASSSSTFLVQDIRLPDGTVKPVSSREFRGTLTIYPQRRGARFTAVNELLLDEYLLGVLPSEMPASWPTEGLKAQAVIARNYALAKKGSLRAHLRNHYQLCDSQHCQVYQGARAEKERTTLAVRETAGRLLYHGDRLVQSYYYSTCGGRVQSADDVKGWGGAPYLHGKEDLEGSSSLPKDSPWELFLWLKSVPASNCNDPALIPNSEFRWLRVVTPRAMEKKLRKFRLGRIKEVIPLSRSASGRVNEVLVRGTKRETVLKKEHQIRFGLGEESLRSTLFWVETVRGADGFPKEFWIYGGGWGHGIGLCQAGAAGLAKNSKKTFEEILQFYYEGSRITGQP
;
A
#
# COMPACT_ATOMS: atom_id res chain seq x y z
N MET A 1 -18.33 -44.17 -45.51
CA MET A 1 -18.60 -42.72 -45.44
C MET A 1 -18.69 -42.15 -44.01
N ARG A 2 -19.27 -42.85 -43.01
CA ARG A 2 -19.36 -42.32 -41.63
C ARG A 2 -18.02 -42.20 -40.86
N ILE A 3 -17.03 -43.05 -41.13
CA ILE A 3 -15.70 -42.99 -40.47
C ILE A 3 -14.84 -41.84 -41.01
N LEU A 4 -14.95 -41.52 -42.30
CA LEU A 4 -14.22 -40.41 -42.91
C LEU A 4 -14.73 -39.04 -42.42
N LEU A 5 -16.04 -38.92 -42.16
CA LEU A 5 -16.65 -37.70 -41.64
C LEU A 5 -16.27 -37.42 -40.17
N ILE A 6 -16.08 -38.47 -39.36
CA ILE A 6 -15.61 -38.36 -37.97
C ILE A 6 -14.12 -37.97 -37.92
N LEU A 7 -13.28 -38.49 -38.83
CA LEU A 7 -11.86 -38.11 -38.94
C LEU A 7 -11.67 -36.66 -39.44
N LEU A 8 -12.50 -36.21 -40.37
CA LEU A 8 -12.49 -34.82 -40.88
C LEU A 8 -12.96 -33.79 -39.84
N LEU A 9 -13.85 -34.18 -38.92
CA LEU A 9 -14.26 -33.34 -37.79
C LEU A 9 -13.26 -33.43 -36.62
N ALA A 10 -12.50 -34.51 -36.48
CA ALA A 10 -11.54 -34.68 -35.39
C ALA A 10 -10.23 -33.89 -35.59
N ALA A 11 -9.72 -33.75 -36.82
CA ALA A 11 -8.44 -33.07 -37.07
C ALA A 11 -8.42 -31.57 -36.69
N PRO A 12 -9.45 -30.76 -36.98
CA PRO A 12 -9.52 -29.36 -36.53
C PRO A 12 -9.65 -29.25 -35.01
N LEU A 13 -10.35 -30.19 -34.36
CA LEU A 13 -10.51 -30.23 -32.91
C LEU A 13 -9.19 -30.60 -32.19
N HIS A 14 -8.38 -31.51 -32.74
CA HIS A 14 -7.06 -31.84 -32.17
C HIS A 14 -6.07 -30.68 -32.35
N ALA A 15 -6.03 -30.06 -33.52
CA ALA A 15 -5.15 -28.90 -33.76
C ALA A 15 -5.50 -27.70 -32.84
N ALA A 16 -6.79 -27.45 -32.59
CA ALA A 16 -7.23 -26.42 -31.65
C ALA A 16 -6.87 -26.75 -30.19
N ALA A 17 -6.98 -28.02 -29.78
CA ALA A 17 -6.57 -28.46 -28.44
C ALA A 17 -5.05 -28.34 -28.23
N ASP A 18 -4.26 -28.69 -29.25
CA ASP A 18 -2.80 -28.55 -29.24
C ASP A 18 -2.38 -27.07 -29.18
N ALA A 19 -3.04 -26.20 -29.95
CA ALA A 19 -2.81 -24.75 -29.92
C ALA A 19 -3.10 -24.15 -28.54
N LEU A 20 -4.21 -24.53 -27.90
CA LEU A 20 -4.56 -24.07 -26.55
C LEU A 20 -3.53 -24.51 -25.51
N SER A 21 -3.04 -25.75 -25.58
CA SER A 21 -1.97 -26.24 -24.70
C SER A 21 -0.68 -25.44 -24.89
N LEU A 22 -0.31 -25.13 -26.14
CA LEU A 22 0.86 -24.30 -26.44
C LEU A 22 0.71 -22.88 -25.90
N GLU A 23 -0.49 -22.29 -25.98
CA GLU A 23 -0.77 -20.98 -25.39
C GLU A 23 -0.53 -20.99 -23.87
N GLN A 24 -1.05 -21.98 -23.16
CA GLN A 24 -0.88 -22.14 -21.70
C GLN A 24 0.60 -22.28 -21.30
N ASP A 25 1.37 -23.07 -22.05
CA ASP A 25 2.81 -23.19 -21.85
C ASP A 25 3.52 -21.85 -22.07
N ALA A 26 3.12 -21.11 -23.11
CA ALA A 26 3.67 -19.79 -23.40
C ALA A 26 3.33 -18.76 -22.31
N HIS A 27 2.11 -18.82 -21.75
CA HIS A 27 1.69 -17.99 -20.60
C HIS A 27 2.57 -18.29 -19.38
N ALA A 28 2.77 -19.58 -19.06
CA ALA A 28 3.61 -20.00 -17.94
C ALA A 28 5.07 -19.53 -18.10
N LEU A 29 5.62 -19.63 -19.31
CA LEU A 29 6.95 -19.11 -19.64
C LEU A 29 7.03 -17.59 -19.48
N PHE A 30 6.00 -16.85 -19.94
CA PHE A 30 5.92 -15.41 -19.78
C PHE A 30 5.99 -15.01 -18.30
N PHE A 31 5.15 -15.61 -17.46
CA PHE A 31 5.08 -15.28 -16.04
C PHE A 31 6.30 -15.72 -15.22
N ARG A 32 7.12 -16.64 -15.75
CA ARG A 32 8.44 -17.01 -15.20
C ARG A 32 9.58 -16.09 -15.67
N GLY A 33 9.28 -15.08 -16.48
CA GLY A 33 10.26 -14.17 -17.07
C GLY A 33 11.06 -14.77 -18.24
N HIS A 34 10.69 -15.95 -18.74
CA HIS A 34 11.32 -16.59 -19.92
C HIS A 34 10.73 -16.03 -21.22
N LEU A 35 10.78 -14.71 -21.38
CA LEU A 35 10.07 -13.97 -22.42
C LEU A 35 10.42 -14.42 -23.85
N THR A 36 11.69 -14.65 -24.16
CA THR A 36 12.12 -15.14 -25.48
C THR A 36 11.57 -16.52 -25.79
N LYS A 37 11.53 -17.42 -24.80
CA LYS A 37 10.95 -18.77 -24.98
C LYS A 37 9.43 -18.68 -25.14
N SER A 38 8.77 -17.83 -24.35
CA SER A 38 7.34 -17.56 -24.48
C SER A 38 6.98 -17.11 -25.90
N VAL A 39 7.73 -16.17 -26.49
CA VAL A 39 7.57 -15.77 -27.90
C VAL A 39 7.67 -16.95 -28.86
N GLN A 40 8.66 -17.83 -28.69
CA GLN A 40 8.82 -19.01 -29.55
C GLN A 40 7.63 -19.95 -29.45
N VAL A 41 7.08 -20.16 -28.26
CA VAL A 41 5.94 -21.06 -28.06
C VAL A 41 4.64 -20.44 -28.59
N TYR A 42 4.40 -19.13 -28.40
CA TYR A 42 3.25 -18.47 -29.03
C TYR A 42 3.29 -18.54 -30.57
N LYS A 43 4.48 -18.44 -31.18
CA LYS A 43 4.61 -18.62 -32.64
C LYS A 43 4.17 -20.02 -33.07
N LYS A 44 4.55 -21.06 -32.33
CA LYS A 44 4.08 -22.43 -32.58
C LYS A 44 2.58 -22.57 -32.38
N ALA A 45 2.01 -21.93 -31.35
CA ALA A 45 0.57 -21.90 -31.17
C ALA A 45 -0.15 -21.26 -32.37
N LEU A 46 0.41 -20.19 -32.94
CA LEU A 46 -0.10 -19.53 -34.15
C LEU A 46 0.18 -20.30 -35.46
N GLU A 47 1.16 -21.21 -35.48
CA GLU A 47 1.34 -22.16 -36.58
C GLU A 47 0.24 -23.23 -36.57
N ALA A 48 -0.18 -23.66 -35.37
CA ALA A 48 -1.27 -24.62 -35.18
C ALA A 48 -2.66 -23.99 -35.38
N ASP A 49 -2.86 -22.76 -34.89
CA ASP A 49 -4.07 -21.96 -35.14
C ASP A 49 -3.72 -20.50 -35.50
N PRO A 50 -3.59 -20.19 -36.81
CA PRO A 50 -3.32 -18.84 -37.28
C PRO A 50 -4.41 -17.81 -36.97
N GLN A 51 -5.61 -18.24 -36.59
CA GLN A 51 -6.76 -17.39 -36.30
C GLN A 51 -6.95 -17.16 -34.79
N SER A 52 -6.10 -17.74 -33.93
CA SER A 52 -6.16 -17.50 -32.48
C SER A 52 -5.87 -16.02 -32.14
N LEU A 53 -6.92 -15.26 -31.85
CA LEU A 53 -6.83 -13.90 -31.35
C LEU A 53 -6.05 -13.85 -30.02
N SER A 54 -6.33 -14.79 -29.11
CA SER A 54 -5.65 -14.90 -27.81
C SER A 54 -4.13 -15.04 -27.98
N ALA A 55 -3.67 -15.96 -28.82
CA ALA A 55 -2.25 -16.16 -29.05
C ALA A 55 -1.58 -14.90 -29.63
N ARG A 56 -2.24 -14.18 -30.55
CA ARG A 56 -1.71 -12.92 -31.12
C ARG A 56 -1.56 -11.82 -30.06
N LEU A 57 -2.59 -11.62 -29.25
CA LEU A 57 -2.60 -10.58 -28.20
C LEU A 57 -1.56 -10.87 -27.11
N ASN A 58 -1.40 -12.13 -26.73
CA ASN A 58 -0.40 -12.54 -25.75
C ASN A 58 1.03 -12.53 -26.31
N LEU A 59 1.21 -12.87 -27.60
CA LEU A 59 2.48 -12.68 -28.30
C LEU A 59 2.88 -11.20 -28.36
N ALA A 60 1.92 -10.31 -28.64
CA ALA A 60 2.18 -8.87 -28.59
C ALA A 60 2.63 -8.41 -27.18
N CYS A 61 2.02 -8.94 -26.11
CA CYS A 61 2.50 -8.70 -24.75
C CYS A 61 3.94 -9.19 -24.52
N ALA A 62 4.27 -10.38 -25.02
CA ALA A 62 5.62 -10.94 -24.90
C ALA A 62 6.67 -10.10 -25.66
N TYR A 63 6.34 -9.63 -26.86
CA TYR A 63 7.20 -8.71 -27.61
C TYR A 63 7.39 -7.37 -26.90
N ARG A 64 6.32 -6.78 -26.33
CA ARG A 64 6.42 -5.54 -25.55
C ARG A 64 7.26 -5.70 -24.30
N ALA A 65 7.14 -6.83 -23.60
CA ALA A 65 7.98 -7.12 -22.44
C ALA A 65 9.48 -7.24 -22.83
N LEU A 66 9.76 -7.66 -24.06
CA LEU A 66 11.10 -7.63 -24.67
C LEU A 66 11.49 -6.28 -25.28
N SER A 67 10.64 -5.25 -25.15
CA SER A 67 10.81 -3.93 -25.79
C SER A 67 10.90 -3.97 -27.32
N ASN A 68 10.28 -4.97 -27.95
CA ASN A 68 10.15 -5.08 -29.40
C ASN A 68 8.77 -4.56 -29.85
N ASP A 69 8.60 -3.24 -29.81
CA ASP A 69 7.31 -2.60 -30.11
C ASP A 69 6.89 -2.73 -31.58
N GLU A 70 7.84 -2.85 -32.53
CA GLU A 70 7.51 -3.11 -33.94
C GLU A 70 6.87 -4.49 -34.12
N ALA A 71 7.45 -5.54 -33.53
CA ALA A 71 6.87 -6.88 -33.62
C ALA A 71 5.54 -6.97 -32.87
N ALA A 72 5.41 -6.26 -31.74
CA ALA A 72 4.14 -6.17 -31.02
C ALA A 72 3.06 -5.47 -31.85
N LEU A 73 3.39 -4.34 -32.48
CA LEU A 73 2.49 -3.62 -33.37
C LEU A 73 2.03 -4.51 -34.53
N GLY A 74 2.96 -5.25 -35.15
CA GLY A 74 2.63 -6.18 -36.23
C GLY A 74 1.61 -7.26 -35.84
N GLU A 75 1.69 -7.81 -34.61
CA GLU A 75 0.69 -8.77 -34.13
C GLU A 75 -0.63 -8.09 -33.74
N LEU A 76 -0.60 -6.86 -33.24
CA LEU A 76 -1.81 -6.08 -32.94
C LEU A 76 -2.57 -5.69 -34.21
N GLU A 77 -1.89 -5.33 -35.31
CA GLU A 77 -2.56 -5.05 -36.59
C GLU A 77 -3.26 -6.30 -37.13
N LYS A 78 -2.63 -7.48 -37.02
CA LYS A 78 -3.27 -8.75 -37.38
C LYS A 78 -4.47 -9.05 -36.47
N ALA A 79 -4.35 -8.79 -35.17
CA ALA A 79 -5.45 -8.94 -34.22
C ALA A 79 -6.63 -8.01 -34.55
N ILE A 80 -6.38 -6.77 -34.99
CA ILE A 80 -7.43 -5.84 -35.46
C ILE A 80 -8.12 -6.37 -36.71
N GLY A 81 -7.39 -7.05 -37.61
CA GLY A 81 -7.99 -7.73 -38.76
C GLY A 81 -9.00 -8.82 -38.35
N LEU A 82 -8.77 -9.50 -37.22
CA LEU A 82 -9.66 -10.53 -36.67
C LEU A 82 -10.81 -9.94 -35.83
N ALA A 83 -10.53 -8.86 -35.08
CA ALA A 83 -11.47 -8.18 -34.19
C ALA A 83 -11.47 -6.66 -34.45
N PRO A 84 -12.04 -6.19 -35.57
CA PRO A 84 -11.96 -4.79 -35.99
C PRO A 84 -12.77 -3.81 -35.14
N ALA A 85 -13.63 -4.32 -34.25
CA ALA A 85 -14.46 -3.52 -33.36
C ALA A 85 -14.00 -3.59 -31.89
N ASP A 86 -12.77 -4.03 -31.62
CA ASP A 86 -12.22 -4.09 -30.26
C ASP A 86 -11.42 -2.81 -29.90
N PRO A 87 -11.96 -1.94 -29.02
CA PRO A 87 -11.27 -0.71 -28.61
C PRO A 87 -10.03 -0.94 -27.76
N ASP A 88 -9.92 -2.06 -27.04
CA ASP A 88 -8.74 -2.38 -26.22
C ASP A 88 -7.56 -2.72 -27.13
N VAL A 89 -7.78 -3.54 -28.17
CA VAL A 89 -6.74 -3.86 -29.16
C VAL A 89 -6.28 -2.62 -29.91
N MET A 90 -7.22 -1.75 -30.32
CA MET A 90 -6.89 -0.46 -30.93
C MET A 90 -6.06 0.41 -29.99
N ALA A 91 -6.49 0.56 -28.73
CA ALA A 91 -5.75 1.37 -27.76
C ALA A 91 -4.32 0.84 -27.54
N GLU A 92 -4.13 -0.47 -27.46
CA GLU A 92 -2.80 -1.05 -27.26
C GLU A 92 -1.90 -0.99 -28.50
N SER A 93 -2.48 -1.01 -29.70
CA SER A 93 -1.73 -0.64 -30.92
C SER A 93 -1.29 0.82 -30.86
N GLY A 94 -2.19 1.73 -30.44
CA GLY A 94 -1.86 3.15 -30.21
C GLY A 94 -0.71 3.33 -29.22
N TRP A 95 -0.66 2.56 -28.14
CA TRP A 95 0.45 2.58 -27.19
C TRP A 95 1.76 2.02 -27.76
N SER A 96 1.70 1.03 -28.65
CA SER A 96 2.89 0.52 -29.34
C SER A 96 3.47 1.57 -30.30
N LEU A 97 2.61 2.26 -31.06
CA LEU A 97 2.98 3.42 -31.88
C LEU A 97 3.58 4.55 -31.03
N TYR A 98 3.02 4.82 -29.85
CA TYR A 98 3.55 5.83 -28.92
C TYR A 98 4.99 5.49 -28.49
N ARG A 99 5.26 4.23 -28.14
CA ARG A 99 6.62 3.78 -27.72
C ARG A 99 7.63 3.78 -28.87
N LEU A 100 7.15 3.64 -30.12
CA LEU A 100 7.94 3.84 -31.33
C LEU A 100 8.19 5.33 -31.68
N GLY A 101 7.62 6.27 -30.91
CA GLY A 101 7.72 7.71 -31.19
C GLY A 101 6.84 8.20 -32.34
N ARG A 102 5.98 7.33 -32.89
CA ARG A 102 5.03 7.63 -33.98
C ARG A 102 3.78 8.30 -33.41
N PHE A 103 3.94 9.49 -32.84
CA PHE A 103 2.91 10.15 -32.03
C PHE A 103 1.62 10.48 -32.79
N GLU A 104 1.70 10.89 -34.06
CA GLU A 104 0.51 11.19 -34.87
C GLU A 104 -0.30 9.95 -35.21
N GLU A 105 0.36 8.87 -35.64
CA GLU A 105 -0.30 7.57 -35.88
C GLU A 105 -0.91 7.02 -34.58
N SER A 106 -0.19 7.17 -33.47
CA SER A 106 -0.67 6.81 -32.13
C SER A 106 -1.95 7.57 -31.76
N ALA A 107 -1.98 8.89 -31.96
CA ALA A 107 -3.17 9.71 -31.71
C ALA A 107 -4.37 9.27 -32.57
N SER A 108 -4.16 9.07 -33.88
CA SER A 108 -5.19 8.56 -34.79
C SER A 108 -5.76 7.22 -34.33
N ARG A 109 -4.90 6.30 -33.87
CA ARG A 109 -5.34 5.00 -33.37
C ARG A 109 -6.16 5.10 -32.08
N PHE A 110 -5.78 5.97 -31.16
CA PHE A 110 -6.59 6.21 -29.96
C PHE A 110 -7.93 6.87 -30.28
N GLU A 111 -7.98 7.77 -31.26
CA GLU A 111 -9.25 8.35 -31.72
C GLU A 111 -10.19 7.29 -32.31
N GLN A 112 -9.66 6.31 -33.05
CA GLN A 112 -10.45 5.16 -33.51
C GLN A 112 -11.01 4.34 -32.33
N ALA A 113 -10.19 4.03 -31.33
CA ALA A 113 -10.65 3.36 -30.11
C ALA A 113 -11.75 4.17 -29.38
N LEU A 114 -11.62 5.50 -29.34
CA LEU A 114 -12.59 6.40 -28.71
C LEU A 114 -13.87 6.60 -29.52
N LYS A 115 -13.85 6.36 -30.84
CA LYS A 115 -15.09 6.29 -31.65
C LYS A 115 -15.92 5.07 -31.26
N LEU A 116 -15.27 3.94 -31.01
CA LEU A 116 -15.93 2.71 -30.55
C LEU A 116 -16.36 2.81 -29.07
N SER A 117 -15.50 3.37 -28.22
CA SER A 117 -15.75 3.52 -26.79
C SER A 117 -15.33 4.92 -26.31
N PRO A 118 -16.24 5.91 -26.33
CA PRO A 118 -15.93 7.30 -25.97
C PRO A 118 -15.42 7.54 -24.54
N LYS A 119 -15.66 6.56 -23.66
CA LYS A 119 -15.26 6.55 -22.24
C LYS A 119 -14.11 5.56 -21.98
N HIS A 120 -13.34 5.20 -23.01
CA HIS A 120 -12.21 4.28 -22.87
C HIS A 120 -11.03 4.93 -22.16
N PHE A 121 -10.84 4.59 -20.89
CA PHE A 121 -9.80 5.18 -20.02
C PHE A 121 -8.40 5.14 -20.65
N ASN A 122 -8.01 3.96 -21.15
CA ASN A 122 -6.66 3.73 -21.66
C ASN A 122 -6.40 4.52 -22.96
N ALA A 123 -7.45 4.73 -23.77
CA ALA A 123 -7.34 5.50 -25.01
C ALA A 123 -7.38 7.01 -24.76
N LEU A 124 -8.16 7.50 -23.79
CA LEU A 124 -8.11 8.91 -23.37
C LEU A 124 -6.74 9.28 -22.82
N LEU A 125 -6.17 8.43 -21.94
CA LEU A 125 -4.83 8.63 -21.41
C LEU A 125 -3.78 8.62 -22.53
N GLY A 126 -3.84 7.61 -23.40
CA GLY A 126 -2.95 7.47 -24.54
C GLY A 126 -3.00 8.64 -25.52
N LEU A 127 -4.21 9.08 -25.89
CA LEU A 127 -4.40 10.23 -26.77
C LEU A 127 -3.84 11.52 -26.17
N GLY A 128 -4.07 11.75 -24.87
CA GLY A 128 -3.48 12.88 -24.16
C GLY A 128 -1.94 12.83 -24.17
N ALA A 129 -1.36 11.65 -23.92
CA ALA A 129 0.08 11.45 -23.96
C ALA A 129 0.67 11.62 -25.37
N ALA A 130 0.02 11.07 -26.40
CA ALA A 130 0.42 11.16 -27.79
C ALA A 130 0.39 12.61 -28.29
N ARG A 131 -0.68 13.37 -28.01
CA ARG A 131 -0.79 14.80 -28.35
C ARG A 131 0.27 15.64 -27.64
N MET A 132 0.58 15.35 -26.38
CA MET A 132 1.73 15.98 -25.71
C MET A 132 3.07 15.61 -26.36
N GLY A 133 3.20 14.40 -26.91
CA GLY A 133 4.39 13.92 -27.62
C GLY A 133 4.59 14.60 -28.97
N SER A 134 3.51 14.83 -29.73
CA SER A 134 3.53 15.54 -31.02
C SER A 134 3.51 17.07 -30.92
N GLY A 135 3.43 17.63 -29.70
CA GLY A 135 3.42 19.08 -29.48
C GLY A 135 2.03 19.73 -29.54
N GLN A 136 0.97 18.94 -29.74
CA GLN A 136 -0.44 19.37 -29.70
C GLN A 136 -0.96 19.53 -28.26
N SER A 137 -0.22 20.25 -27.41
CA SER A 137 -0.49 20.33 -25.97
C SER A 137 -1.86 20.95 -25.63
N ARG A 138 -2.38 21.85 -26.47
CA ARG A 138 -3.72 22.44 -26.31
C ARG A 138 -4.82 21.38 -26.41
N ASP A 139 -4.74 20.50 -27.41
CA ASP A 139 -5.70 19.42 -27.62
C ASP A 139 -5.55 18.32 -26.57
N ALA A 140 -4.34 18.12 -26.03
CA ALA A 140 -4.10 17.22 -24.92
C ALA A 140 -4.87 17.64 -23.66
N VAL A 141 -4.93 18.95 -23.34
CA VAL A 141 -5.69 19.47 -22.19
C VAL A 141 -7.17 19.08 -22.29
N GLY A 142 -7.79 19.24 -23.47
CA GLY A 142 -9.19 18.86 -23.69
C GLY A 142 -9.44 17.37 -23.45
N THR A 143 -8.59 16.50 -23.99
CA THR A 143 -8.68 15.04 -23.78
C THR A 143 -8.47 14.65 -22.32
N LEU A 144 -7.52 15.26 -21.63
CA LEU A 144 -7.20 14.93 -20.24
C LEU A 144 -8.23 15.48 -19.25
N LYS A 145 -8.96 16.55 -19.60
CA LYS A 145 -10.16 16.97 -18.86
C LYS A 145 -11.25 15.89 -18.93
N ARG A 146 -11.53 15.32 -20.10
CA ARG A 146 -12.45 14.17 -20.25
C ARG A 146 -11.99 12.96 -19.42
N LEU A 147 -10.68 12.71 -19.33
CA LEU A 147 -10.12 11.67 -18.47
C LEU A 147 -10.37 11.94 -16.97
N CYS A 148 -10.23 13.20 -16.54
CA CYS A 148 -10.56 13.63 -15.18
C CYS A 148 -12.06 13.50 -14.87
N GLU A 149 -12.94 13.77 -15.84
CA GLU A 149 -14.39 13.56 -15.71
C GLU A 149 -14.74 12.08 -15.62
N LEU A 150 -14.07 11.22 -16.41
CA LEU A 150 -14.28 9.78 -16.40
C LEU A 150 -13.83 9.15 -15.07
N ARG A 151 -12.68 9.57 -14.55
CA ARG A 151 -12.13 9.06 -13.28
C ARG A 151 -11.72 10.22 -12.36
N PRO A 152 -12.69 10.89 -11.72
CA PRO A 152 -12.40 12.05 -10.87
C PRO A 152 -11.55 11.67 -9.67
N ASN A 153 -11.63 10.45 -9.14
CA ASN A 153 -10.84 10.04 -7.97
C ASN A 153 -9.54 9.28 -8.33
N PHE A 154 -9.09 9.33 -9.58
CA PHE A 154 -7.83 8.74 -10.01
C PHE A 154 -6.73 9.81 -10.08
N GLY A 155 -5.74 9.74 -9.17
CA GLY A 155 -4.65 10.72 -9.09
C GLY A 155 -3.86 10.88 -10.40
N GLY A 156 -3.73 9.80 -11.18
CA GLY A 156 -3.07 9.84 -12.48
C GLY A 156 -3.73 10.79 -13.48
N SER A 157 -5.06 10.92 -13.51
CA SER A 157 -5.75 11.81 -14.46
C SER A 157 -5.34 13.26 -14.27
N ALA A 158 -5.37 13.74 -13.01
CA ALA A 158 -4.99 15.09 -12.65
C ALA A 158 -3.49 15.33 -12.86
N TYR A 159 -2.66 14.29 -12.63
CA TYR A 159 -1.24 14.35 -12.92
C TYR A 159 -0.95 14.57 -14.41
N PHE A 160 -1.52 13.76 -15.31
CA PHE A 160 -1.29 13.96 -16.75
C PHE A 160 -1.86 15.30 -17.24
N LEU A 161 -3.01 15.73 -16.71
CA LEU A 161 -3.56 17.04 -17.01
C LEU A 161 -2.60 18.17 -16.57
N SER A 162 -1.96 18.06 -15.39
CA SER A 162 -0.94 19.02 -14.96
C SER A 162 0.25 19.07 -15.93
N LYS A 163 0.70 17.92 -16.45
CA LYS A 163 1.76 17.85 -17.46
C LYS A 163 1.38 18.47 -18.80
N ALA A 164 0.13 18.33 -19.22
CA ALA A 164 -0.37 19.02 -20.42
C ALA A 164 -0.41 20.54 -20.22
N TYR A 165 -0.83 21.01 -19.04
CA TYR A 165 -0.78 22.43 -18.69
C TYR A 165 0.65 22.98 -18.64
N GLU A 166 1.61 22.27 -18.04
CA GLU A 166 3.03 22.64 -18.05
C GLU A 166 3.55 22.80 -19.48
N LYS A 167 3.28 21.83 -20.36
CA LYS A 167 3.69 21.89 -21.78
C LYS A 167 3.01 22.99 -22.57
N ASN A 168 1.85 23.47 -22.12
CA ASN A 168 1.15 24.60 -22.72
C ASN A 168 1.48 25.94 -22.02
N SER A 169 2.50 25.97 -21.17
CA SER A 169 2.93 27.15 -20.38
C SER A 169 1.86 27.72 -19.43
N GLN A 170 0.84 26.92 -19.08
CA GLN A 170 -0.24 27.26 -18.16
C GLN A 170 0.12 26.86 -16.73
N MET A 171 1.10 27.55 -16.15
CA MET A 171 1.72 27.15 -14.87
C MET A 171 0.77 27.21 -13.68
N LYS A 172 -0.22 28.12 -13.68
CA LYS A 172 -1.20 28.23 -12.60
C LYS A 172 -2.09 26.99 -12.55
N GLU A 173 -2.69 26.64 -13.68
CA GLU A 173 -3.56 25.48 -13.82
C GLU A 173 -2.80 24.17 -13.61
N ALA A 174 -1.54 24.11 -14.06
CA ALA A 174 -0.65 22.99 -13.78
C ALA A 174 -0.50 22.76 -12.27
N ARG A 175 -0.18 23.81 -11.49
CA ARG A 175 -0.04 23.71 -10.02
C ARG A 175 -1.35 23.30 -9.35
N GLU A 176 -2.48 23.85 -9.78
CA GLU A 176 -3.80 23.49 -9.24
C GLU A 176 -4.11 21.99 -9.46
N GLN A 177 -3.92 21.49 -10.69
CA GLN A 177 -4.17 20.08 -10.99
C GLN A 177 -3.15 19.16 -10.33
N TYR A 178 -1.92 19.61 -10.18
CA TYR A 178 -0.91 18.87 -9.43
C TYR A 178 -1.30 18.75 -7.95
N ALA A 179 -1.76 19.84 -7.31
CA ALA A 179 -2.29 19.79 -5.95
C ALA A 179 -3.52 18.86 -5.81
N VAL A 180 -4.38 18.81 -6.83
CA VAL A 180 -5.48 17.83 -6.91
C VAL A 180 -4.94 16.40 -6.98
N ALA A 181 -3.93 16.15 -7.82
CA ALA A 181 -3.29 14.85 -7.94
C ALA A 181 -2.68 14.41 -6.59
N LEU A 182 -2.01 15.31 -5.87
CA LEU A 182 -1.46 15.05 -4.54
C LEU A 182 -2.53 14.75 -3.49
N ARG A 183 -3.64 15.48 -3.48
CA ARG A 183 -4.74 15.21 -2.54
C ARG A 183 -5.36 13.84 -2.79
N ARG A 184 -5.50 13.44 -4.06
CA ARG A 184 -6.05 12.13 -4.45
C ARG A 184 -5.05 11.01 -4.28
N ASP A 185 -3.78 11.33 -4.36
CA ASP A 185 -2.70 10.36 -4.32
C ASP A 185 -1.43 11.03 -3.78
N TRP A 186 -1.31 11.06 -2.46
CA TRP A 186 -0.20 11.75 -1.79
C TRP A 186 1.18 11.19 -2.14
N THR A 187 1.26 9.95 -2.63
CA THR A 187 2.52 9.39 -3.12
C THR A 187 2.96 10.02 -4.44
N LEU A 188 2.11 10.80 -5.12
CA LEU A 188 2.54 11.65 -6.22
C LEU A 188 3.34 12.88 -5.76
N LYS A 189 3.50 13.14 -4.44
CA LYS A 189 4.41 14.19 -3.90
C LYS A 189 5.84 14.03 -4.44
N GLU A 190 6.17 12.84 -4.92
CA GLU A 190 7.41 12.47 -5.59
C GLU A 190 7.76 13.27 -6.85
N GLN A 191 6.86 14.09 -7.41
CA GLN A 191 7.13 14.92 -8.61
C GLN A 191 7.05 16.45 -8.37
N GLU A 192 7.13 16.86 -7.10
CA GLU A 192 6.77 18.18 -6.54
C GLU A 192 7.69 19.35 -6.95
N ALA A 193 8.63 19.15 -7.87
CA ALA A 193 9.53 20.22 -8.36
C ALA A 193 8.81 21.45 -8.95
N VAL A 194 7.48 21.38 -9.15
CA VAL A 194 6.63 22.40 -9.78
C VAL A 194 5.88 23.27 -8.75
N ILE A 195 5.81 22.86 -7.47
CA ILE A 195 5.22 23.65 -6.38
C ILE A 195 6.34 24.20 -5.48
N GLN A 196 7.12 25.16 -5.97
CA GLN A 196 7.69 26.13 -5.03
C GLN A 196 6.70 27.27 -4.85
N GLU A 197 5.79 27.07 -3.90
CA GLU A 197 5.40 28.13 -2.99
C GLU A 197 5.73 27.64 -1.59
N ALA A 198 6.43 28.49 -0.83
CA ALA A 198 6.81 28.21 0.54
C ALA A 198 5.55 27.80 1.35
N PRO A 199 5.65 26.82 2.26
CA PRO A 199 4.58 26.62 3.22
C PRO A 199 4.37 27.96 3.95
N ALA A 200 3.11 28.42 4.01
CA ALA A 200 2.73 29.45 4.95
C ALA A 200 3.26 29.03 6.33
N ALA A 201 3.91 29.98 7.01
CA ALA A 201 4.44 29.78 8.35
C ALA A 201 3.40 29.04 9.19
N PRO A 202 3.79 28.02 9.98
CA PRO A 202 2.82 27.27 10.76
C PRO A 202 2.00 28.27 11.57
N ALA A 203 0.67 28.18 11.41
CA ALA A 203 -0.23 28.80 12.37
C ALA A 203 0.28 28.40 13.75
N LYS A 204 0.46 29.41 14.62
CA LYS A 204 0.88 29.25 16.02
C LYS A 204 0.19 27.99 16.55
N LEU A 205 0.97 26.98 16.95
CA LEU A 205 0.41 25.73 17.48
C LEU A 205 -0.63 26.14 18.53
N PRO A 206 -1.90 25.74 18.39
CA PRO A 206 -2.90 26.09 19.38
C PRO A 206 -2.43 25.60 20.74
N GLU A 207 -2.70 26.38 21.78
CA GLU A 207 -2.45 25.99 23.16
C GLU A 207 -3.10 24.61 23.38
N LEU A 208 -2.27 23.60 23.65
CA LEU A 208 -2.70 22.20 23.60
C LEU A 208 -3.51 21.86 24.86
N ALA A 209 -4.82 22.08 24.83
CA ALA A 209 -5.72 21.55 25.86
C ALA A 209 -5.71 20.00 25.86
N PHE A 210 -5.77 19.39 27.04
CA PHE A 210 -5.84 17.93 27.21
C PHE A 210 -7.11 17.35 26.59
N THR A 211 -7.02 16.12 26.09
CA THR A 211 -8.18 15.38 25.59
C THR A 211 -8.95 14.83 26.78
N ALA A 212 -10.26 15.12 26.86
CA ALA A 212 -11.11 14.49 27.86
C ALA A 212 -11.24 12.99 27.53
N VAL A 213 -10.61 12.14 28.34
CA VAL A 213 -10.64 10.69 28.16
C VAL A 213 -11.59 10.04 29.17
N GLN A 214 -12.44 9.14 28.68
CA GLN A 214 -13.28 8.30 29.54
C GLN A 214 -12.49 7.06 29.97
N ALA A 215 -12.58 6.68 31.25
CA ALA A 215 -12.13 5.37 31.70
C ALA A 215 -12.97 4.27 31.03
N LEU A 216 -12.33 3.18 30.64
CA LEU A 216 -13.04 1.99 30.15
C LEU A 216 -13.31 1.04 31.33
N ALA A 217 -14.54 0.54 31.44
CA ALA A 217 -14.91 -0.49 32.39
C ALA A 217 -14.42 -1.86 31.87
N LEU A 218 -13.10 -2.08 31.94
CA LEU A 218 -12.46 -3.30 31.45
C LEU A 218 -12.30 -4.33 32.58
N PRO A 219 -12.37 -5.65 32.26
CA PRO A 219 -12.13 -6.68 33.24
C PRO A 219 -10.69 -6.62 33.77
N SER A 220 -10.48 -7.02 35.02
CA SER A 220 -9.15 -7.04 35.64
C SER A 220 -8.16 -7.97 34.94
N SER A 221 -8.64 -8.94 34.17
CA SER A 221 -7.86 -9.85 33.34
C SER A 221 -7.40 -9.25 32.00
N GLU A 222 -7.80 -8.02 31.68
CA GLU A 222 -7.45 -7.36 30.42
C GLU A 222 -5.92 -7.26 30.29
N PRO A 223 -5.33 -7.75 29.18
CA PRO A 223 -3.88 -7.80 29.06
C PRO A 223 -3.30 -6.41 28.80
N ALA A 224 -2.26 -6.04 29.55
CA ALA A 224 -1.46 -4.85 29.26
C ALA A 224 -0.51 -5.07 28.07
N LEU A 225 -0.24 -4.00 27.33
CA LEU A 225 0.70 -3.94 26.21
C LEU A 225 1.78 -2.88 26.45
N ARG A 226 3.00 -3.19 26.02
CA ARG A 226 4.11 -2.23 25.95
C ARG A 226 4.36 -1.82 24.50
N VAL A 227 4.11 -0.56 24.17
CA VAL A 227 4.21 -0.01 22.82
C VAL A 227 5.41 0.93 22.72
N GLY A 228 6.38 0.57 21.89
CA GLY A 228 7.53 1.42 21.60
C GLY A 228 7.13 2.60 20.71
N LEU A 229 7.47 3.81 21.12
CA LEU A 229 6.97 5.04 20.51
C LEU A 229 7.87 5.61 19.41
N TRP A 230 7.24 6.32 18.48
CA TRP A 230 7.83 7.02 17.34
C TRP A 230 8.71 6.15 16.46
N ALA A 231 8.26 4.91 16.25
CA ALA A 231 8.97 3.92 15.49
C ALA A 231 9.00 4.23 13.98
N GLY A 232 10.12 3.88 13.34
CA GLY A 232 10.23 3.92 11.88
C GLY A 232 9.48 2.78 11.20
N LEU A 233 9.54 2.75 9.85
CA LEU A 233 8.96 1.67 9.03
C LEU A 233 9.53 0.27 9.32
N GLU A 234 10.71 0.20 9.94
CA GLU A 234 11.34 -1.06 10.38
C GLU A 234 10.93 -1.48 11.81
N GLY A 235 10.00 -0.75 12.45
CA GLY A 235 9.52 -1.03 13.80
C GLY A 235 10.53 -0.72 14.93
N ARG A 236 11.61 0.01 14.62
CA ARG A 236 12.57 0.49 15.61
C ARG A 236 12.10 1.81 16.20
N SER A 237 11.85 1.85 17.50
CA SER A 237 11.50 3.09 18.24
C SER A 237 12.58 4.15 18.12
N ALA A 238 12.16 5.41 18.19
CA ALA A 238 13.08 6.54 18.11
C ALA A 238 14.07 6.55 19.27
N ALA A 239 15.33 6.84 18.97
CA ALA A 239 16.32 7.15 20.00
C ALA A 239 16.33 8.66 20.23
N LEU A 240 15.87 9.08 21.41
CA LEU A 240 15.62 10.47 21.78
C LEU A 240 16.73 11.00 22.69
N GLY A 241 17.01 12.30 22.57
CA GLY A 241 17.88 13.05 23.48
C GLY A 241 17.10 13.89 24.50
N ARG A 242 15.88 14.32 24.14
CA ARG A 242 15.02 15.14 24.99
C ARG A 242 13.55 14.90 24.66
N LEU A 243 12.71 14.98 25.69
CA LEU A 243 11.27 15.20 25.55
C LEU A 243 10.77 16.05 26.70
N GLU A 244 9.67 16.75 26.47
CA GLU A 244 8.86 17.39 27.51
C GLU A 244 7.50 16.72 27.59
N PHE A 245 6.91 16.70 28.78
CA PHE A 245 5.54 16.24 28.93
C PHE A 245 4.81 16.98 30.04
N GLU A 246 3.48 16.97 29.94
CA GLU A 246 2.55 17.43 30.97
C GLU A 246 1.53 16.30 31.21
N SER A 247 0.95 16.23 32.41
CA SER A 247 -0.09 15.25 32.76
C SER A 247 -1.44 15.94 32.97
N SER A 248 -2.55 15.33 32.55
CA SER A 248 -3.89 15.85 32.84
C SER A 248 -4.35 15.59 34.28
N GLY A 249 -3.62 14.76 35.03
CA GLY A 249 -3.89 14.46 36.44
C GLY A 249 -2.62 14.17 37.25
N PRO A 250 -2.74 13.93 38.57
CA PRO A 250 -1.61 13.56 39.40
C PRO A 250 -0.93 12.27 38.94
N PHE A 251 0.38 12.16 39.15
CA PHE A 251 1.15 10.98 38.78
C PHE A 251 2.38 10.77 39.67
N GLN A 252 2.93 9.56 39.65
CA GLN A 252 4.16 9.20 40.36
C GLN A 252 5.29 8.89 39.39
N VAL A 253 6.50 9.31 39.77
CA VAL A 253 7.76 8.97 39.08
C VAL A 253 8.44 7.86 39.85
N VAL A 254 8.54 6.68 39.26
CA VAL A 254 9.03 5.47 39.90
C VAL A 254 10.21 4.88 39.13
N GLY A 255 11.23 4.39 39.83
CA GLY A 255 12.30 3.63 39.19
C GLY A 255 11.82 2.29 38.66
N GLU A 256 12.02 2.01 37.37
CA GLU A 256 11.52 0.78 36.72
C GLU A 256 11.95 -0.49 37.47
N ARG A 257 13.25 -0.56 37.85
CA ARG A 257 13.83 -1.72 38.56
C ARG A 257 13.75 -1.59 40.08
N THR A 258 14.00 -0.40 40.62
CA THR A 258 14.10 -0.20 42.07
C THR A 258 12.74 -0.08 42.75
N LYS A 259 11.68 0.25 41.99
CA LYS A 259 10.35 0.60 42.47
C LYS A 259 10.32 1.76 43.48
N LYS A 260 11.45 2.45 43.68
CA LYS A 260 11.56 3.65 44.51
C LYS A 260 10.84 4.80 43.83
N ILE A 261 10.03 5.53 44.60
CA ILE A 261 9.42 6.79 44.17
C ILE A 261 10.51 7.87 44.20
N PHE A 262 10.72 8.53 43.06
CA PHE A 262 11.67 9.62 42.90
C PHE A 262 11.01 10.99 43.05
N ALA A 263 9.77 11.11 42.61
CA ALA A 263 8.97 12.33 42.71
C ALA A 263 7.48 12.02 42.51
N GLU A 264 6.64 12.98 42.85
CA GLU A 264 5.22 13.04 42.49
C GLU A 264 4.99 14.31 41.69
N GLY A 265 4.10 14.25 40.70
CA GLY A 265 3.78 15.37 39.83
C GLY A 265 2.30 15.65 39.80
N ASN A 266 1.95 16.92 39.58
CA ASN A 266 0.56 17.38 39.56
C ASN A 266 0.04 17.58 38.13
N ALA A 267 -1.28 17.73 38.01
CA ALA A 267 -1.92 18.06 36.74
C ALA A 267 -1.40 19.40 36.18
N GLY A 268 -1.12 19.44 34.88
CA GLY A 268 -0.62 20.62 34.16
C GLY A 268 0.84 20.99 34.44
N GLU A 269 1.52 20.28 35.35
CA GLU A 269 2.94 20.51 35.61
C GLU A 269 3.78 20.02 34.43
N ARG A 270 4.72 20.86 33.97
CA ARG A 270 5.64 20.51 32.89
C ARG A 270 6.91 19.84 33.40
N TRP A 271 7.26 18.75 32.77
CA TRP A 271 8.43 17.94 33.07
C TRP A 271 9.31 17.75 31.84
N THR A 272 10.62 17.81 32.02
CA THR A 272 11.62 17.59 30.96
C THR A 272 12.44 16.36 31.30
N VAL A 273 12.56 15.45 30.32
CA VAL A 273 13.49 14.31 30.38
C VAL A 273 14.67 14.60 29.46
N LEU A 274 15.88 14.47 29.98
CA LEU A 274 17.12 14.70 29.24
C LEU A 274 17.98 13.44 29.25
N SER A 275 18.60 13.14 28.11
CA SER A 275 19.58 12.09 28.00
C SER A 275 20.94 12.57 28.50
N GLY A 276 21.68 11.71 29.22
CA GLY A 276 23.03 11.98 29.66
C GLY A 276 23.97 10.77 29.49
N LYS A 277 25.27 10.98 29.72
CA LYS A 277 26.28 9.91 29.63
C LYS A 277 26.05 8.78 30.66
N LYS A 278 25.48 9.10 31.81
CA LYS A 278 25.24 8.17 32.93
C LYS A 278 23.79 7.67 33.04
N GLY A 279 22.94 7.93 32.04
CA GLY A 279 21.52 7.56 32.06
C GLY A 279 20.62 8.70 31.58
N VAL A 280 19.47 8.88 32.22
CA VAL A 280 18.60 10.05 32.03
C VAL A 280 18.57 10.92 33.27
N SER A 281 18.23 12.19 33.07
CA SER A 281 17.82 13.10 34.13
C SER A 281 16.40 13.61 33.89
N LEU A 282 15.75 14.00 35.00
CA LEU A 282 14.37 14.46 35.03
C LEU A 282 14.30 15.78 35.80
N ARG A 283 13.57 16.75 35.28
CA ARG A 283 13.37 18.06 35.91
C ARG A 283 11.92 18.51 35.76
N SER A 284 11.28 18.96 36.83
CA SER A 284 10.01 19.67 36.77
C SER A 284 10.22 21.17 36.60
N ALA A 285 9.18 21.88 36.13
CA ALA A 285 9.21 23.32 36.00
C ALA A 285 9.39 23.98 37.39
N GLY A 286 10.60 24.48 37.66
CA GLY A 286 10.97 25.11 38.96
C GLY A 286 11.53 24.16 40.01
N GLY A 287 11.64 22.85 39.73
CA GLY A 287 12.20 21.85 40.65
C GLY A 287 13.68 21.53 40.44
N ALA A 288 14.27 20.84 41.41
CA ALA A 288 15.64 20.32 41.31
C ALA A 288 15.75 19.17 40.29
N GLU A 289 16.87 19.08 39.59
CA GLU A 289 17.12 18.03 38.61
C GLU A 289 17.47 16.70 39.28
N ILE A 290 16.71 15.65 38.98
CA ILE A 290 16.97 14.28 39.42
C ILE A 290 17.87 13.63 38.37
N THR A 291 19.11 13.29 38.76
CA THR A 291 20.14 12.77 37.84
C THR A 291 20.53 11.31 38.12
N GLY A 292 21.31 10.71 37.21
CA GLY A 292 21.93 9.40 37.44
C GLY A 292 21.01 8.19 37.26
N ILE A 293 19.88 8.35 36.57
CA ILE A 293 18.90 7.27 36.43
C ILE A 293 19.28 6.35 35.27
N ALA A 294 19.92 5.22 35.59
CA ALA A 294 20.44 4.27 34.60
C ALA A 294 19.49 3.12 34.26
N ALA A 295 18.50 2.81 35.11
CA ALA A 295 17.65 1.61 34.99
C ALA A 295 16.26 1.87 34.39
N GLY A 296 15.93 3.12 34.07
CA GLY A 296 14.63 3.54 33.53
C GLY A 296 13.70 4.20 34.55
N LEU A 297 12.80 5.04 34.03
CA LEU A 297 11.80 5.80 34.78
C LEU A 297 10.39 5.45 34.31
N VAL A 298 9.47 5.30 35.26
CA VAL A 298 8.07 5.03 35.06
C VAL A 298 7.26 6.22 35.54
N PHE A 299 6.43 6.77 34.66
CA PHE A 299 5.48 7.84 34.94
C PHE A 299 4.10 7.20 35.04
N LYS A 300 3.67 6.90 36.27
CA LYS A 300 2.44 6.16 36.55
C LYS A 300 1.33 7.16 36.91
N PRO A 301 0.25 7.25 36.14
CA PRO A 301 -0.86 8.14 36.48
C PRO A 301 -1.60 7.63 37.73
N ALA A 302 -2.15 8.54 38.52
CA ALA A 302 -2.96 8.19 39.68
C ALA A 302 -4.36 7.67 39.29
N SER A 303 -4.88 8.08 38.12
CA SER A 303 -6.16 7.65 37.56
C SER A 303 -5.99 7.12 36.13
N SER A 304 -6.82 6.15 35.74
CA SER A 304 -6.91 5.67 34.35
C SER A 304 -7.52 6.70 33.40
N SER A 305 -8.15 7.75 33.93
CA SER A 305 -8.62 8.91 33.18
C SER A 305 -7.55 9.99 32.99
N SER A 306 -6.33 9.79 33.49
CA SER A 306 -5.23 10.72 33.28
C SER A 306 -4.39 10.32 32.07
N THR A 307 -3.83 11.34 31.41
CA THR A 307 -3.08 11.23 30.16
C THR A 307 -1.80 12.04 30.25
N PHE A 308 -0.79 11.61 29.49
CA PHE A 308 0.47 12.33 29.32
C PHE A 308 0.54 12.95 27.93
N LEU A 309 0.62 14.27 27.87
CA LEU A 309 0.84 15.03 26.65
C LEU A 309 2.34 15.25 26.45
N VAL A 310 2.93 14.54 25.48
CA VAL A 310 4.36 14.60 25.18
C VAL A 310 4.63 15.54 24.01
N GLN A 311 5.60 16.44 24.18
CA GLN A 311 5.97 17.53 23.29
C GLN A 311 7.49 17.75 23.26
N ASP A 312 7.97 18.72 22.46
CA ASP A 312 9.38 19.13 22.32
C ASP A 312 10.37 17.95 22.22
N ILE A 313 10.07 17.02 21.31
CA ILE A 313 10.86 15.80 21.12
C ILE A 313 12.08 16.10 20.25
N ARG A 314 13.28 15.83 20.78
CA ARG A 314 14.54 16.07 20.07
C ARG A 314 15.42 14.84 20.02
N LEU A 315 16.17 14.73 18.93
CA LEU A 315 17.24 13.75 18.78
C LEU A 315 18.48 14.17 19.60
N PRO A 316 19.43 13.24 19.85
CA PRO A 316 20.63 13.54 20.63
C PRO A 316 21.51 14.67 20.04
N ASP A 317 21.41 14.92 18.74
CA ASP A 317 22.13 16.00 18.05
C ASP A 317 21.40 17.37 18.12
N GLY A 318 20.28 17.43 18.87
CA GLY A 318 19.49 18.64 19.02
C GLY A 318 18.47 18.87 17.89
N THR A 319 18.49 18.04 16.84
CA THR A 319 17.51 18.12 15.75
C THR A 319 16.11 17.91 16.31
N VAL A 320 15.24 18.89 16.09
CA VAL A 320 13.80 18.74 16.36
C VAL A 320 13.29 17.67 15.41
N LYS A 321 12.81 16.55 15.95
CA LYS A 321 12.18 15.55 15.11
C LYS A 321 10.85 16.16 14.64
N PRO A 322 10.50 16.16 13.33
CA PRO A 322 9.18 16.58 12.86
C PRO A 322 8.16 15.51 13.23
N VAL A 323 7.96 15.32 14.52
CA VAL A 323 7.07 14.36 15.13
C VAL A 323 6.05 15.17 15.88
N SER A 324 4.78 14.92 15.56
CA SER A 324 3.67 15.58 16.21
C SER A 324 3.70 15.33 17.72
N SER A 325 3.38 16.37 18.48
CA SER A 325 2.98 16.23 19.88
C SER A 325 1.86 15.20 19.99
N ARG A 326 1.96 14.30 20.98
CA ARG A 326 1.01 13.20 21.16
C ARG A 326 0.61 13.05 22.61
N GLU A 327 -0.61 12.61 22.81
CA GLU A 327 -1.20 12.37 24.13
C GLU A 327 -1.42 10.88 24.34
N PHE A 328 -1.08 10.36 25.51
CA PHE A 328 -1.07 8.93 25.80
C PHE A 328 -1.83 8.61 27.08
N ARG A 329 -2.65 7.55 27.03
CA ARG A 329 -3.23 6.92 28.22
C ARG A 329 -2.19 6.05 28.94
N GLY A 330 -2.52 5.68 30.16
CA GLY A 330 -1.74 4.71 30.92
C GLY A 330 -0.38 5.25 31.31
N THR A 331 0.59 4.36 31.39
CA THR A 331 1.93 4.64 31.92
C THR A 331 2.88 5.00 30.78
N LEU A 332 3.72 6.01 31.01
CA LEU A 332 4.87 6.30 30.14
C LEU A 332 6.15 5.78 30.81
N THR A 333 7.01 5.11 30.07
CA THR A 333 8.27 4.58 30.58
C THR A 333 9.43 5.00 29.69
N ILE A 334 10.52 5.46 30.31
CA ILE A 334 11.74 5.89 29.63
C ILE A 334 12.87 4.92 29.95
N TYR A 335 13.47 4.36 28.91
CA TYR A 335 14.62 3.45 29.00
C TYR A 335 15.88 4.11 28.45
N PRO A 336 16.87 4.42 29.30
CA PRO A 336 18.19 4.87 28.86
C PRO A 336 18.85 3.80 27.99
N GLN A 337 19.47 4.21 26.88
CA GLN A 337 20.28 3.33 26.05
C GLN A 337 21.75 3.37 26.49
N ARG A 338 22.42 2.20 26.45
CA ARG A 338 23.82 2.05 26.91
C ARG A 338 24.85 2.90 26.14
N ARG A 339 24.53 3.36 24.93
CA ARG A 339 25.46 4.11 24.06
C ARG A 339 24.78 5.33 23.47
N GLY A 340 25.52 6.43 23.39
CA GLY A 340 25.17 7.61 22.61
C GLY A 340 24.24 8.62 23.30
N ALA A 341 24.24 8.66 24.64
CA ALA A 341 23.44 9.60 25.45
C ALA A 341 22.04 9.77 24.87
N ARG A 342 21.23 8.71 24.94
CA ARG A 342 19.90 8.65 24.33
C ARG A 342 19.02 7.68 25.08
N PHE A 343 17.71 7.79 24.88
CA PHE A 343 16.72 6.91 25.50
C PHE A 343 15.60 6.55 24.52
N THR A 344 14.82 5.54 24.87
CA THR A 344 13.58 5.16 24.17
C THR A 344 12.39 5.36 25.09
N ALA A 345 11.26 5.79 24.52
CA ALA A 345 10.00 5.88 25.24
C ALA A 345 9.09 4.70 24.87
N VAL A 346 8.43 4.18 25.89
CA VAL A 346 7.48 3.06 25.80
C VAL A 346 6.19 3.47 26.51
N ASN A 347 5.05 3.26 25.87
CA ASN A 347 3.74 3.45 26.49
C ASN A 347 3.19 2.10 26.93
N GLU A 348 2.83 1.97 28.22
CA GLU A 348 2.20 0.80 28.80
C GLU A 348 0.73 1.09 29.14
N LEU A 349 -0.19 0.34 28.54
CA LEU A 349 -1.64 0.54 28.65
C LEU A 349 -2.40 -0.77 28.42
N LEU A 350 -3.68 -0.80 28.78
CA LEU A 350 -4.53 -1.96 28.52
C LEU A 350 -4.80 -2.14 27.02
N LEU A 351 -5.03 -3.39 26.60
CA LEU A 351 -5.21 -3.73 25.19
C LEU A 351 -6.34 -2.94 24.53
N ASP A 352 -7.52 -2.86 25.15
CA ASP A 352 -8.62 -2.07 24.57
C ASP A 352 -8.39 -0.55 24.61
N GLU A 353 -7.66 -0.02 25.59
CA GLU A 353 -7.22 1.38 25.60
C GLU A 353 -6.27 1.68 24.43
N TYR A 354 -5.39 0.73 24.11
CA TYR A 354 -4.52 0.80 22.94
C TYR A 354 -5.35 0.82 21.64
N LEU A 355 -6.40 0.00 21.55
CA LEU A 355 -7.27 -0.04 20.37
C LEU A 355 -8.03 1.25 20.12
N LEU A 356 -8.34 2.05 21.16
CA LEU A 356 -8.95 3.38 20.99
C LEU A 356 -8.09 4.31 20.12
N GLY A 357 -6.76 4.19 20.22
CA GLY A 357 -5.82 4.94 19.39
C GLY A 357 -5.44 4.26 18.07
N VAL A 358 -5.60 2.93 17.97
CA VAL A 358 -5.31 2.17 16.75
C VAL A 358 -6.46 2.26 15.74
N LEU A 359 -7.68 1.97 16.17
CA LEU A 359 -8.82 1.84 15.27
C LEU A 359 -9.05 3.09 14.37
N PRO A 360 -9.11 4.34 14.90
CA PRO A 360 -9.26 5.53 14.07
C PRO A 360 -8.02 5.87 13.24
N SER A 361 -6.87 5.29 13.57
CA SER A 361 -5.62 5.45 12.81
C SER A 361 -5.52 4.47 11.62
N GLU A 362 -6.27 3.37 11.69
CA GLU A 362 -6.30 2.30 10.67
C GLU A 362 -7.52 2.42 9.74
N MET A 363 -8.69 2.81 10.27
CA MET A 363 -9.91 3.04 9.49
C MET A 363 -10.53 4.40 9.79
N PRO A 364 -11.01 5.15 8.78
CA PRO A 364 -11.75 6.38 9.00
C PRO A 364 -12.98 6.15 9.90
N ALA A 365 -13.14 6.96 10.94
CA ALA A 365 -14.24 6.82 11.90
C ALA A 365 -15.64 6.99 11.28
N SER A 366 -15.72 7.61 10.10
CA SER A 366 -16.95 7.77 9.31
C SER A 366 -17.40 6.49 8.60
N TRP A 367 -16.55 5.47 8.52
CA TRP A 367 -16.89 4.20 7.87
C TRP A 367 -17.97 3.41 8.63
N PRO A 368 -18.60 2.42 7.97
CA PRO A 368 -19.70 1.64 8.55
C PRO A 368 -19.32 0.94 9.86
N THR A 369 -20.23 0.95 10.84
CA THR A 369 -20.01 0.45 12.20
C THR A 369 -19.57 -1.01 12.22
N GLU A 370 -20.20 -1.89 11.44
CA GLU A 370 -19.84 -3.32 11.40
C GLU A 370 -18.44 -3.56 10.84
N GLY A 371 -17.96 -2.72 9.91
CA GLY A 371 -16.57 -2.73 9.46
C GLY A 371 -15.59 -2.30 10.57
N LEU A 372 -15.95 -1.26 11.34
CA LEU A 372 -15.14 -0.79 12.47
C LEU A 372 -15.06 -1.86 13.58
N LYS A 373 -16.16 -2.57 13.86
CA LYS A 373 -16.20 -3.70 14.81
C LYS A 373 -15.31 -4.86 14.35
N ALA A 374 -15.40 -5.24 13.08
CA ALA A 374 -14.54 -6.29 12.51
C ALA A 374 -13.05 -5.92 12.67
N GLN A 375 -12.70 -4.66 12.38
CA GLN A 375 -11.35 -4.15 12.57
C GLN A 375 -10.91 -4.12 14.03
N ALA A 376 -11.79 -3.78 14.97
CA ALA A 376 -11.47 -3.81 16.40
C ALA A 376 -11.05 -5.22 16.85
N VAL A 377 -11.85 -6.24 16.50
CA VAL A 377 -11.57 -7.65 16.85
C VAL A 377 -10.25 -8.13 16.24
N ILE A 378 -10.00 -7.88 14.96
CA ILE A 378 -8.74 -8.33 14.32
C ILE A 378 -7.53 -7.55 14.80
N ALA A 379 -7.69 -6.27 15.15
CA ALA A 379 -6.62 -5.49 15.73
C ALA A 379 -6.25 -6.03 17.12
N ARG A 380 -7.25 -6.44 17.91
CA ARG A 380 -7.07 -7.14 19.18
C ARG A 380 -6.31 -8.45 19.03
N ASN A 381 -6.76 -9.31 18.12
CA ASN A 381 -6.10 -10.56 17.76
C ASN A 381 -4.64 -10.33 17.34
N TYR A 382 -4.38 -9.32 16.51
CA TYR A 382 -3.05 -9.03 15.99
C TYR A 382 -2.11 -8.64 17.14
N ALA A 383 -2.54 -7.70 17.99
CA ALA A 383 -1.76 -7.24 19.13
C ALA A 383 -1.37 -8.40 20.05
N LEU A 384 -2.32 -9.29 20.36
CA LEU A 384 -2.10 -10.48 21.18
C LEU A 384 -1.20 -11.52 20.51
N ALA A 385 -1.43 -11.83 19.24
CA ALA A 385 -0.61 -12.79 18.49
C ALA A 385 0.84 -12.32 18.32
N LYS A 386 1.06 -11.00 18.22
CA LYS A 386 2.40 -10.41 18.11
C LYS A 386 3.07 -10.21 19.47
N LYS A 387 2.31 -10.07 20.56
CA LYS A 387 2.82 -9.92 21.93
C LYS A 387 3.78 -11.07 22.25
N GLY A 388 5.06 -10.74 22.40
CA GLY A 388 6.11 -11.72 22.72
C GLY A 388 6.75 -12.44 21.53
N SER A 389 6.24 -12.29 20.31
CA SER A 389 6.81 -12.94 19.12
C SER A 389 8.05 -12.23 18.54
N LEU A 390 8.13 -10.90 18.75
CA LEU A 390 9.15 -10.05 18.14
C LEU A 390 10.36 -9.86 19.06
N ARG A 391 11.32 -10.80 19.00
CA ARG A 391 12.55 -10.78 19.83
C ARG A 391 13.29 -9.43 19.79
N ALA A 392 13.30 -8.76 18.64
CA ALA A 392 13.95 -7.46 18.50
C ALA A 392 13.26 -6.36 19.33
N HIS A 393 11.93 -6.37 19.43
CA HIS A 393 11.16 -5.45 20.26
C HIS A 393 11.39 -5.74 21.74
N LEU A 394 11.34 -7.03 22.13
CA LEU A 394 11.54 -7.44 23.53
C LEU A 394 12.90 -7.03 24.08
N ARG A 395 13.97 -7.12 23.27
CA ARG A 395 15.32 -6.64 23.64
C ARG A 395 15.39 -5.14 23.89
N ASN A 396 14.39 -4.38 23.44
CA ASN A 396 14.28 -2.93 23.61
C ASN A 396 13.10 -2.55 24.52
N HIS A 397 12.61 -3.49 25.35
CA HIS A 397 11.60 -3.27 26.40
C HIS A 397 10.17 -3.00 25.93
N TYR A 398 9.84 -3.28 24.67
CA TYR A 398 8.47 -3.17 24.15
C TYR A 398 8.04 -4.45 23.40
N GLN A 399 6.73 -4.60 23.19
CA GLN A 399 6.12 -5.77 22.55
C GLN A 399 5.63 -5.44 21.14
N LEU A 400 5.09 -4.23 20.96
CA LEU A 400 4.57 -3.69 19.69
C LEU A 400 5.21 -2.32 19.45
N CYS A 401 5.18 -1.83 18.21
CA CYS A 401 5.56 -0.46 17.88
C CYS A 401 4.37 0.32 17.32
N ASP A 402 4.43 1.64 17.38
CA ASP A 402 3.34 2.54 16.99
C ASP A 402 3.29 2.90 15.48
N SER A 403 4.00 2.12 14.65
CA SER A 403 4.11 2.32 13.21
C SER A 403 3.48 1.16 12.41
N GLN A 404 3.37 1.34 11.10
CA GLN A 404 2.87 0.34 10.13
C GLN A 404 3.60 -1.01 10.17
N HIS A 405 4.77 -1.09 10.84
CA HIS A 405 5.43 -2.37 11.09
C HIS A 405 4.60 -3.28 12.02
N CYS A 406 3.90 -2.70 13.00
CA CYS A 406 2.96 -3.42 13.87
C CYS A 406 1.52 -2.98 13.59
N GLN A 407 1.08 -1.88 14.19
CA GLN A 407 -0.21 -1.24 13.95
C GLN A 407 -0.02 0.27 14.19
N VAL A 408 -0.69 1.10 13.39
CA VAL A 408 -0.58 2.56 13.55
C VAL A 408 -1.30 2.95 14.83
N TYR A 409 -0.55 3.41 15.84
CA TYR A 409 -1.11 3.85 17.11
C TYR A 409 -0.78 5.32 17.31
N GLN A 410 -1.79 6.20 17.37
CA GLN A 410 -1.59 7.65 17.52
C GLN A 410 -1.91 8.21 18.93
N GLY A 411 -2.36 7.37 19.86
CA GLY A 411 -2.67 7.78 21.24
C GLY A 411 -4.03 8.45 21.39
N ALA A 412 -4.27 9.08 22.54
CA ALA A 412 -5.58 9.53 23.00
C ALA A 412 -6.22 10.61 22.13
N ARG A 413 -5.42 11.51 21.53
CA ARG A 413 -5.92 12.56 20.61
C ARG A 413 -6.53 12.02 19.32
N ALA A 414 -6.19 10.79 18.94
CA ALA A 414 -6.75 10.15 17.76
C ALA A 414 -8.14 9.54 18.00
N GLU A 415 -8.53 9.38 19.27
CA GLU A 415 -9.80 8.76 19.65
C GLU A 415 -10.98 9.49 19.03
N LYS A 416 -11.94 8.70 18.53
CA LYS A 416 -13.21 9.17 17.98
C LYS A 416 -14.35 8.38 18.59
N GLU A 417 -15.49 9.02 18.75
CA GLU A 417 -16.66 8.41 19.40
C GLU A 417 -17.12 7.11 18.72
N ARG A 418 -17.28 7.13 17.38
CA ARG A 418 -17.73 5.95 16.61
C ARG A 418 -16.77 4.77 16.70
N THR A 419 -15.45 5.02 16.65
CA THR A 419 -14.45 3.95 16.79
C THR A 419 -14.36 3.47 18.24
N THR A 420 -14.49 4.37 19.20
CA THR A 420 -14.53 4.02 20.64
C THR A 420 -15.71 3.11 20.93
N LEU A 421 -16.89 3.41 20.37
CA LEU A 421 -18.07 2.58 20.50
C LEU A 421 -17.84 1.18 19.89
N ALA A 422 -17.23 1.09 18.70
CA ALA A 422 -16.92 -0.20 18.08
C ALA A 422 -15.94 -1.05 18.90
N VAL A 423 -14.93 -0.43 19.55
CA VAL A 423 -14.03 -1.15 20.48
C VAL A 423 -14.81 -1.65 21.70
N ARG A 424 -15.66 -0.81 22.29
CA ARG A 424 -16.48 -1.16 23.47
C ARG A 424 -17.48 -2.27 23.19
N GLU A 425 -18.24 -2.18 22.10
CA GLU A 425 -19.22 -3.19 21.70
C GLU A 425 -18.59 -4.52 21.29
N THR A 426 -17.26 -4.56 21.10
CA THR A 426 -16.50 -5.76 20.81
C THR A 426 -15.45 -6.07 21.87
N ALA A 427 -15.59 -5.50 23.08
CA ALA A 427 -14.65 -5.73 24.17
C ALA A 427 -14.51 -7.23 24.48
N GLY A 428 -13.28 -7.70 24.68
CA GLY A 428 -12.99 -9.12 24.95
C GLY A 428 -13.25 -10.10 23.79
N ARG A 429 -13.89 -9.68 22.69
CA ARG A 429 -14.16 -10.52 21.52
C ARG A 429 -12.85 -10.84 20.80
N LEU A 430 -12.58 -12.13 20.62
CA LEU A 430 -11.38 -12.66 19.97
C LEU A 430 -11.76 -13.72 18.94
N LEU A 431 -10.98 -13.80 17.86
CA LEU A 431 -11.19 -14.74 16.76
C LEU A 431 -10.24 -15.95 16.89
N TYR A 432 -10.79 -17.17 16.85
CA TYR A 432 -10.06 -18.42 16.99
C TYR A 432 -10.30 -19.35 15.81
N HIS A 433 -9.29 -20.11 15.42
CA HIS A 433 -9.45 -21.22 14.49
C HIS A 433 -9.06 -22.51 15.22
N GLY A 434 -10.05 -23.37 15.50
CA GLY A 434 -9.94 -24.42 16.51
C GLY A 434 -9.70 -23.82 17.89
N ASP A 435 -8.56 -24.15 18.50
CA ASP A 435 -8.12 -23.66 19.82
C ASP A 435 -6.99 -22.62 19.74
N ARG A 436 -6.64 -22.19 18.52
CA ARG A 436 -5.56 -21.22 18.29
C ARG A 436 -6.11 -19.84 17.94
N LEU A 437 -5.53 -18.81 18.55
CA LEU A 437 -5.83 -17.43 18.21
C LEU A 437 -5.47 -17.16 16.75
N VAL A 438 -6.40 -16.58 15.99
CA VAL A 438 -6.18 -16.27 14.56
C VAL A 438 -5.09 -15.22 14.41
N GLN A 439 -4.13 -15.52 13.55
CA GLN A 439 -3.16 -14.56 13.04
C GLN A 439 -3.82 -13.63 12.02
N SER A 440 -4.25 -12.47 12.52
CA SER A 440 -5.13 -11.55 11.81
C SER A 440 -4.39 -10.42 11.10
N TYR A 441 -3.72 -10.75 10.00
CA TYR A 441 -3.12 -9.73 9.12
C TYR A 441 -4.21 -8.88 8.45
N TYR A 442 -3.96 -7.59 8.27
CA TYR A 442 -4.91 -6.69 7.59
C TYR A 442 -4.19 -5.57 6.85
N TYR A 443 -4.86 -4.98 5.86
CA TYR A 443 -4.30 -3.96 4.97
C TYR A 443 -5.43 -3.09 4.39
N SER A 444 -5.08 -1.95 3.76
CA SER A 444 -6.06 -0.98 3.23
C SER A 444 -6.98 -1.60 2.17
N THR A 445 -6.43 -1.95 1.00
CA THR A 445 -7.24 -2.26 -0.19
C THR A 445 -6.62 -3.42 -0.97
N CYS A 446 -7.43 -4.40 -1.39
CA CYS A 446 -6.90 -5.62 -2.02
C CYS A 446 -6.71 -5.47 -3.54
N GLY A 447 -7.36 -4.48 -4.14
CA GLY A 447 -7.37 -4.28 -5.59
C GLY A 447 -8.27 -5.28 -6.33
N GLY A 448 -9.22 -5.90 -5.63
CA GLY A 448 -10.20 -6.86 -6.17
C GLY A 448 -9.91 -8.32 -5.83
N ARG A 449 -8.72 -8.64 -5.29
CA ARG A 449 -8.40 -10.00 -4.87
C ARG A 449 -7.50 -10.05 -3.63
N VAL A 450 -7.91 -10.87 -2.67
CA VAL A 450 -7.16 -11.21 -1.46
C VAL A 450 -6.05 -12.22 -1.80
N GLN A 451 -4.89 -12.03 -1.18
CA GLN A 451 -3.68 -12.83 -1.34
C GLN A 451 -3.65 -13.99 -0.35
N SER A 452 -3.32 -15.18 -0.83
CA SER A 452 -2.95 -16.31 0.02
C SER A 452 -1.62 -16.07 0.71
N ALA A 453 -1.50 -16.37 1.99
CA ALA A 453 -0.22 -16.30 2.69
C ALA A 453 0.78 -17.36 2.19
N ASP A 454 0.29 -18.51 1.69
CA ASP A 454 1.12 -19.61 1.19
C ASP A 454 1.90 -19.25 -0.09
N ASP A 455 1.37 -18.31 -0.88
CA ASP A 455 2.05 -17.86 -2.10
C ASP A 455 3.21 -16.89 -1.81
N VAL A 456 3.39 -16.42 -0.57
CA VAL A 456 4.34 -15.34 -0.25
C VAL A 456 5.29 -15.76 0.87
N LYS A 457 6.58 -15.85 0.52
CA LYS A 457 7.62 -16.23 1.46
C LYS A 457 7.70 -15.28 2.66
N GLY A 458 7.63 -15.85 3.87
CA GLY A 458 7.87 -15.14 5.14
C GLY A 458 6.62 -14.68 5.87
N TRP A 459 5.42 -14.91 5.33
CA TRP A 459 4.15 -14.58 6.01
C TRP A 459 3.64 -15.70 6.93
N GLY A 460 4.02 -16.95 6.63
CA GLY A 460 3.53 -18.14 7.32
C GLY A 460 2.19 -18.61 6.75
N GLY A 461 2.01 -19.93 6.66
CA GLY A 461 0.76 -20.53 6.19
C GLY A 461 -0.23 -20.72 7.31
N ALA A 462 -1.51 -20.45 7.04
CA ALA A 462 -2.61 -20.79 7.92
C ALA A 462 -3.85 -21.13 7.07
N PRO A 463 -4.67 -22.12 7.47
CA PRO A 463 -5.80 -22.60 6.66
C PRO A 463 -6.83 -21.51 6.34
N TYR A 464 -6.95 -20.51 7.21
CA TYR A 464 -7.84 -19.36 7.05
C TYR A 464 -7.23 -18.19 6.26
N LEU A 465 -5.95 -18.22 5.87
CA LEU A 465 -5.27 -17.16 5.10
C LEU A 465 -5.11 -17.53 3.61
N HIS A 466 -6.18 -18.00 2.97
CA HIS A 466 -6.17 -18.33 1.55
C HIS A 466 -6.62 -17.15 0.68
N GLY A 467 -6.21 -17.16 -0.60
CA GLY A 467 -6.55 -16.10 -1.55
C GLY A 467 -7.93 -16.29 -2.16
N LYS A 468 -8.71 -15.21 -2.26
CA LYS A 468 -10.08 -15.22 -2.78
C LYS A 468 -10.46 -13.90 -3.42
N GLU A 469 -11.54 -13.90 -4.18
CA GLU A 469 -12.11 -12.66 -4.72
C GLU A 469 -12.67 -11.81 -3.60
N ASP A 470 -12.55 -10.50 -3.77
CA ASP A 470 -13.08 -9.56 -2.78
C ASP A 470 -14.61 -9.47 -2.85
N LEU A 471 -15.20 -9.77 -4.01
CA LEU A 471 -16.64 -9.84 -4.25
C LEU A 471 -16.97 -11.19 -4.90
N GLU A 472 -17.83 -11.98 -4.25
CA GLU A 472 -18.28 -13.26 -4.80
C GLU A 472 -19.02 -13.08 -6.13
N GLY A 473 -18.69 -13.93 -7.12
CA GLY A 473 -19.28 -13.85 -8.46
C GLY A 473 -18.80 -12.68 -9.32
N SER A 474 -17.80 -11.92 -8.86
CA SER A 474 -17.13 -10.90 -9.69
C SER A 474 -16.35 -11.55 -10.84
N SER A 475 -16.03 -10.80 -11.89
CA SER A 475 -15.16 -11.31 -12.95
C SER A 475 -13.82 -11.75 -12.35
N SER A 476 -13.56 -13.06 -12.40
CA SER A 476 -12.37 -13.64 -11.83
C SER A 476 -11.14 -13.00 -12.43
N LEU A 477 -10.11 -12.77 -11.59
CA LEU A 477 -8.82 -12.31 -12.06
C LEU A 477 -8.37 -13.27 -13.18
N PRO A 478 -8.19 -12.80 -14.42
CA PRO A 478 -7.79 -13.68 -15.50
C PRO A 478 -6.32 -14.03 -15.28
N LYS A 479 -6.09 -15.17 -14.63
CA LYS A 479 -4.75 -15.61 -14.20
C LYS A 479 -3.96 -16.21 -15.34
N ASP A 480 -4.64 -16.54 -16.43
CA ASP A 480 -4.13 -17.48 -17.38
C ASP A 480 -3.42 -16.78 -18.53
N SER A 481 -3.73 -15.51 -18.82
CA SER A 481 -3.08 -14.80 -19.93
C SER A 481 -2.44 -13.45 -19.54
N PRO A 482 -1.24 -13.13 -20.07
CA PRO A 482 -0.63 -11.81 -19.98
C PRO A 482 -1.54 -10.67 -20.42
N TRP A 483 -2.26 -10.83 -21.52
CA TRP A 483 -3.14 -9.81 -22.09
C TRP A 483 -4.31 -9.48 -21.17
N GLU A 484 -5.03 -10.48 -20.67
CA GLU A 484 -6.20 -10.24 -19.83
C GLU A 484 -5.80 -9.72 -18.45
N LEU A 485 -4.72 -10.22 -17.84
CA LEU A 485 -4.20 -9.68 -16.57
C LEU A 485 -3.87 -8.19 -16.70
N PHE A 486 -3.23 -7.86 -17.82
CA PHE A 486 -2.85 -6.51 -18.14
C PHE A 486 -4.06 -5.58 -18.32
N LEU A 487 -5.08 -6.00 -19.07
CA LEU A 487 -6.34 -5.25 -19.20
C LEU A 487 -7.07 -5.13 -17.86
N TRP A 488 -7.12 -6.20 -17.06
CA TRP A 488 -7.76 -6.21 -15.75
C TRP A 488 -7.14 -5.18 -14.79
N LEU A 489 -5.81 -5.01 -14.83
CA LEU A 489 -5.09 -3.99 -14.06
C LEU A 489 -5.36 -2.55 -14.54
N LYS A 490 -5.77 -2.34 -15.80
CA LYS A 490 -6.18 -1.03 -16.35
C LYS A 490 -7.69 -0.76 -16.19
N SER A 491 -8.47 -1.82 -15.98
CA SER A 491 -9.91 -1.79 -15.72
C SER A 491 -10.25 -1.47 -14.25
N VAL A 492 -11.54 -1.29 -13.96
CA VAL A 492 -12.08 -0.99 -12.63
C VAL A 492 -13.22 -1.97 -12.33
N PRO A 493 -12.92 -3.25 -12.04
CA PRO A 493 -13.95 -4.25 -11.80
C PRO A 493 -14.74 -3.97 -10.52
N ALA A 494 -15.96 -4.51 -10.44
CA ALA A 494 -16.76 -4.47 -9.22
C ALA A 494 -16.02 -5.22 -8.10
N SER A 495 -15.93 -4.63 -6.92
CA SER A 495 -15.29 -5.22 -5.74
C SER A 495 -15.85 -4.53 -4.49
N ASN A 496 -15.89 -5.23 -3.35
CA ASN A 496 -16.31 -4.62 -2.08
C ASN A 496 -15.35 -3.48 -1.68
N CYS A 497 -14.07 -3.61 -2.02
CA CYS A 497 -13.04 -2.61 -1.77
C CYS A 497 -12.96 -1.52 -2.85
N ASN A 498 -13.92 -1.44 -3.78
CA ASN A 498 -13.96 -0.45 -4.86
C ASN A 498 -15.23 0.42 -4.75
N ASP A 499 -15.35 1.12 -3.63
CA ASP A 499 -16.47 2.02 -3.34
C ASP A 499 -15.97 3.47 -3.23
N PRO A 500 -16.29 4.34 -4.21
CA PRO A 500 -15.83 5.73 -4.24
C PRO A 500 -16.28 6.59 -3.06
N ALA A 501 -17.30 6.16 -2.29
CA ALA A 501 -17.73 6.85 -1.08
C ALA A 501 -16.98 6.37 0.18
N LEU A 502 -16.18 5.30 0.09
CA LEU A 502 -15.33 4.82 1.17
C LEU A 502 -13.85 5.16 0.94
N ILE A 503 -13.36 4.93 -0.29
CA ILE A 503 -11.96 5.19 -0.67
C ILE A 503 -11.86 5.92 -2.00
N PRO A 504 -10.80 6.70 -2.25
CA PRO A 504 -10.53 7.21 -3.59
C PRO A 504 -10.11 6.07 -4.53
N ASN A 505 -10.52 6.14 -5.79
CA ASN A 505 -10.21 5.12 -6.81
C ASN A 505 -8.69 4.89 -6.98
N SER A 506 -7.85 5.87 -6.64
CA SER A 506 -6.39 5.79 -6.61
C SER A 506 -5.84 4.75 -5.62
N GLU A 507 -6.61 4.31 -4.62
CA GLU A 507 -6.22 3.22 -3.72
C GLU A 507 -6.54 1.84 -4.31
N PHE A 508 -7.61 1.74 -5.11
CA PHE A 508 -8.01 0.51 -5.78
C PHE A 508 -7.22 0.24 -7.06
N ARG A 509 -6.99 1.29 -7.86
CA ARG A 509 -6.20 1.27 -9.10
C ARG A 509 -5.31 2.52 -9.16
N TRP A 510 -4.02 2.32 -9.41
CA TRP A 510 -3.03 3.39 -9.43
C TRP A 510 -2.08 3.26 -10.62
N LEU A 511 -1.49 4.38 -11.01
CA LEU A 511 -0.43 4.46 -12.02
C LEU A 511 0.73 5.26 -11.46
N ARG A 512 1.95 4.73 -11.59
CA ARG A 512 3.19 5.41 -11.24
C ARG A 512 4.09 5.49 -12.46
N VAL A 513 4.57 6.69 -12.75
CA VAL A 513 5.62 6.90 -13.74
C VAL A 513 6.92 7.10 -12.96
N VAL A 514 7.84 6.15 -13.06
CA VAL A 514 9.10 6.12 -12.31
C VAL A 514 10.27 6.27 -13.26
N THR A 515 11.23 7.13 -12.94
CA THR A 515 12.43 7.28 -13.77
C THR A 515 13.48 6.21 -13.44
N PRO A 516 14.39 5.86 -14.35
CA PRO A 516 15.50 4.96 -14.03
C PRO A 516 16.38 5.50 -12.91
N ARG A 517 16.63 6.82 -12.88
CA ARG A 517 17.47 7.46 -11.86
C ARG A 517 16.90 7.29 -10.45
N ALA A 518 15.59 7.43 -10.30
CA ALA A 518 14.85 7.16 -9.07
C ALA A 518 15.15 5.75 -8.54
N MET A 519 14.95 4.75 -9.41
CA MET A 519 15.18 3.34 -9.09
C MET A 519 16.66 3.03 -8.81
N GLU A 520 17.59 3.61 -9.59
CA GLU A 520 19.04 3.49 -9.41
C GLU A 520 19.50 3.99 -8.04
N LYS A 521 18.93 5.10 -7.56
CA LYS A 521 19.22 5.66 -6.24
C LYS A 521 18.83 4.69 -5.12
N LYS A 522 17.63 4.09 -5.19
CA LYS A 522 17.13 3.11 -4.21
C LYS A 522 17.90 1.79 -4.26
N LEU A 523 18.32 1.37 -5.45
CA LEU A 523 19.02 0.11 -5.70
C LEU A 523 20.56 0.25 -5.72
N ARG A 524 21.11 1.41 -5.34
CA ARG A 524 22.56 1.71 -5.36
C ARG A 524 23.42 0.62 -4.70
N LYS A 525 22.93 0.00 -3.62
CA LYS A 525 23.61 -1.09 -2.90
C LYS A 525 23.96 -2.30 -3.79
N PHE A 526 23.20 -2.51 -4.87
CA PHE A 526 23.41 -3.62 -5.82
C PHE A 526 24.39 -3.27 -6.94
N ARG A 527 24.82 -2.00 -7.07
CA ARG A 527 25.83 -1.55 -8.05
C ARG A 527 25.48 -1.91 -9.51
N LEU A 528 24.20 -1.74 -9.88
CA LEU A 528 23.66 -2.16 -11.18
C LEU A 528 24.20 -1.33 -12.36
N GLY A 529 24.65 -0.09 -12.13
CA GLY A 529 24.88 0.88 -13.20
C GLY A 529 23.53 1.43 -13.72
N ARG A 530 23.51 1.90 -14.97
CA ARG A 530 22.26 2.32 -15.64
C ARG A 530 21.28 1.14 -15.75
N ILE A 531 20.03 1.32 -15.35
CA ILE A 531 19.01 0.26 -15.45
C ILE A 531 18.60 0.05 -16.92
N LYS A 532 18.51 -1.22 -17.33
CA LYS A 532 18.12 -1.64 -18.69
C LYS A 532 16.73 -2.29 -18.72
N GLU A 533 16.43 -3.11 -17.72
CA GLU A 533 15.22 -3.95 -17.69
C GLU A 533 14.73 -4.15 -16.26
N VAL A 534 13.41 -4.25 -16.12
CA VAL A 534 12.68 -4.61 -14.90
C VAL A 534 11.67 -5.68 -15.29
N ILE A 535 11.91 -6.93 -14.89
CA ILE A 535 11.15 -8.09 -15.36
C ILE A 535 10.56 -8.84 -14.15
N PRO A 536 9.23 -8.83 -13.98
CA PRO A 536 8.56 -9.74 -13.04
C PRO A 536 8.88 -11.21 -13.39
N LEU A 537 9.38 -11.98 -12.42
CA LEU A 537 9.79 -13.38 -12.60
C LEU A 537 8.79 -14.37 -12.03
N SER A 538 7.92 -13.96 -11.12
CA SER A 538 6.85 -14.81 -10.59
C SER A 538 5.73 -13.98 -10.00
N ARG A 539 4.53 -14.56 -10.03
CA ARG A 539 3.33 -13.99 -9.44
C ARG A 539 2.62 -15.01 -8.57
N SER A 540 1.91 -14.53 -7.59
CA SER A 540 0.97 -15.32 -6.81
C SER A 540 -0.34 -15.54 -7.57
N ALA A 541 -1.21 -16.39 -7.04
CA ALA A 541 -2.55 -16.60 -7.59
C ALA A 541 -3.44 -15.35 -7.51
N SER A 542 -3.03 -14.28 -6.80
CA SER A 542 -3.73 -13.00 -6.81
C SER A 542 -3.16 -11.99 -7.82
N GLY A 543 -2.19 -12.39 -8.63
CA GLY A 543 -1.51 -11.54 -9.61
C GLY A 543 -0.40 -10.66 -9.01
N ARG A 544 -0.17 -10.72 -7.70
CA ARG A 544 0.92 -9.99 -7.02
C ARG A 544 2.28 -10.55 -7.40
N VAL A 545 3.22 -9.67 -7.69
CA VAL A 545 4.59 -10.04 -8.07
C VAL A 545 5.39 -10.45 -6.83
N ASN A 546 5.96 -11.65 -6.87
CA ASN A 546 6.76 -12.21 -5.78
C ASN A 546 8.26 -12.04 -6.00
N GLU A 547 8.72 -12.07 -7.26
CA GLU A 547 10.11 -11.86 -7.63
C GLU A 547 10.24 -10.91 -8.82
N VAL A 548 11.21 -10.01 -8.78
CA VAL A 548 11.53 -9.08 -9.89
C VAL A 548 13.02 -9.10 -10.17
N LEU A 549 13.38 -9.37 -11.43
CA LEU A 549 14.72 -9.14 -11.96
C LEU A 549 14.88 -7.66 -12.30
N VAL A 550 15.92 -7.02 -11.74
CA VAL A 550 16.37 -5.71 -12.18
C VAL A 550 17.75 -5.87 -12.79
N ARG A 551 17.86 -5.62 -14.09
CA ARG A 551 19.11 -5.74 -14.85
C ARG A 551 19.63 -4.36 -15.19
N GLY A 552 20.86 -4.08 -14.76
CA GLY A 552 21.60 -2.90 -15.14
C GLY A 552 22.74 -3.21 -16.11
N THR A 553 23.44 -2.17 -16.53
CA THR A 553 24.60 -2.23 -17.43
C THR A 553 25.79 -2.98 -16.86
N LYS A 554 25.92 -3.05 -15.52
CA LYS A 554 27.07 -3.67 -14.84
C LYS A 554 26.71 -5.00 -14.17
N ARG A 555 25.53 -5.07 -13.55
CA ARG A 555 25.06 -6.20 -12.75
C ARG A 555 23.55 -6.36 -12.85
N GLU A 556 23.05 -7.51 -12.40
CA GLU A 556 21.63 -7.75 -12.16
C GLU A 556 21.39 -8.19 -10.71
N THR A 557 20.15 -8.03 -10.26
CA THR A 557 19.70 -8.47 -8.94
C THR A 557 18.26 -8.96 -9.01
N VAL A 558 17.89 -9.91 -8.15
CA VAL A 558 16.50 -10.36 -8.00
C VAL A 558 15.97 -9.90 -6.65
N LEU A 559 14.92 -9.09 -6.67
CA LEU A 559 14.18 -8.65 -5.49
C LEU A 559 13.13 -9.72 -5.17
N LYS A 560 13.20 -10.31 -3.97
CA LYS A 560 12.37 -11.48 -3.57
C LYS A 560 11.45 -11.24 -2.39
N LYS A 561 11.45 -10.02 -1.84
CA LYS A 561 10.62 -9.65 -0.70
C LYS A 561 9.70 -8.50 -1.09
N GLU A 562 8.45 -8.57 -0.66
CA GLU A 562 7.42 -7.58 -0.96
C GLU A 562 7.89 -6.14 -0.69
N HIS A 563 8.45 -5.86 0.50
CA HIS A 563 8.99 -4.53 0.82
C HIS A 563 10.18 -4.13 -0.05
N GLN A 564 11.03 -5.08 -0.48
CA GLN A 564 12.16 -4.78 -1.36
C GLN A 564 11.69 -4.43 -2.76
N ILE A 565 10.66 -5.10 -3.28
CA ILE A 565 10.07 -4.81 -4.58
C ILE A 565 9.42 -3.44 -4.54
N ARG A 566 8.55 -3.18 -3.56
CA ARG A 566 7.82 -1.90 -3.47
C ARG A 566 8.75 -0.71 -3.31
N PHE A 567 9.71 -0.78 -2.38
CA PHE A 567 10.70 0.29 -2.16
C PHE A 567 11.73 0.39 -3.28
N GLY A 568 12.08 -0.75 -3.88
CA GLY A 568 13.11 -0.80 -4.92
C GLY A 568 12.66 -0.24 -6.25
N LEU A 569 11.37 -0.37 -6.57
CA LEU A 569 10.81 0.02 -7.87
C LEU A 569 10.04 1.36 -7.86
N GLY A 570 9.73 1.91 -6.69
CA GLY A 570 9.13 3.25 -6.56
C GLY A 570 10.18 4.32 -6.28
N GLU A 571 9.84 5.60 -6.50
CA GLU A 571 10.68 6.71 -6.02
C GLU A 571 10.57 6.87 -4.49
N GLU A 572 9.47 6.46 -3.87
CA GLU A 572 9.45 6.04 -2.47
C GLU A 572 9.12 4.56 -2.29
N SER A 573 7.84 4.20 -2.38
CA SER A 573 7.37 2.83 -2.30
C SER A 573 6.09 2.67 -3.11
N LEU A 574 6.02 1.64 -3.95
CA LEU A 574 4.76 1.24 -4.57
C LEU A 574 3.69 0.94 -3.51
N ARG A 575 2.41 1.09 -3.85
CA ARG A 575 1.29 0.81 -2.94
C ARG A 575 1.13 -0.68 -2.63
N SER A 576 1.39 -1.54 -3.61
CA SER A 576 1.33 -3.00 -3.49
C SER A 576 2.28 -3.64 -4.49
N THR A 577 2.41 -4.96 -4.44
CA THR A 577 3.08 -5.77 -5.49
C THR A 577 2.12 -6.25 -6.59
N LEU A 578 0.85 -5.86 -6.55
CA LEU A 578 -0.10 -6.13 -7.63
C LEU A 578 0.09 -5.08 -8.72
N PHE A 579 0.98 -5.34 -9.66
CA PHE A 579 1.26 -4.40 -10.74
C PHE A 579 1.71 -5.05 -12.05
N TRP A 580 1.62 -4.25 -13.10
CA TRP A 580 2.22 -4.43 -14.41
C TRP A 580 3.18 -3.28 -14.68
N VAL A 581 4.31 -3.55 -15.33
CA VAL A 581 5.31 -2.53 -15.67
C VAL A 581 5.46 -2.48 -17.18
N GLU A 582 5.33 -1.28 -17.73
CA GLU A 582 5.71 -0.96 -19.11
C GLU A 582 6.96 -0.10 -19.11
N THR A 583 7.82 -0.27 -20.12
CA THR A 583 9.05 0.52 -20.27
C THR A 583 8.91 1.44 -21.47
N VAL A 584 9.03 2.75 -21.25
CA VAL A 584 9.15 3.74 -22.33
C VAL A 584 10.64 4.00 -22.52
N ARG A 585 11.16 3.77 -23.73
CA ARG A 585 12.58 3.95 -24.05
C ARG A 585 12.85 5.28 -24.74
N GLY A 586 14.06 5.81 -24.54
CA GLY A 586 14.58 6.92 -25.31
C GLY A 586 15.21 6.45 -26.63
N ALA A 587 15.61 7.41 -27.47
CA ALA A 587 16.31 7.13 -28.73
C ALA A 587 17.64 6.39 -28.55
N ASP A 588 18.24 6.44 -27.36
CA ASP A 588 19.46 5.71 -27.00
C ASP A 588 19.21 4.24 -26.64
N GLY A 589 17.96 3.77 -26.75
CA GLY A 589 17.55 2.41 -26.41
C GLY A 589 17.48 2.14 -24.91
N PHE A 590 17.76 3.12 -24.04
CA PHE A 590 17.63 2.97 -22.59
C PHE A 590 16.23 3.34 -22.12
N PRO A 591 15.77 2.77 -20.99
CA PRO A 591 14.55 3.22 -20.35
C PRO A 591 14.64 4.72 -20.04
N LYS A 592 13.60 5.46 -20.43
CA LYS A 592 13.35 6.84 -20.02
C LYS A 592 12.43 6.89 -18.81
N GLU A 593 11.38 6.06 -18.84
CA GLU A 593 10.34 5.97 -17.82
C GLU A 593 9.83 4.53 -17.70
N PHE A 594 9.43 4.15 -16.49
CA PHE A 594 8.68 2.93 -16.19
C PHE A 594 7.26 3.33 -15.80
N TRP A 595 6.28 2.89 -16.59
CA TRP A 595 4.86 3.11 -16.33
C TRP A 595 4.31 1.88 -15.61
N ILE A 596 4.06 2.02 -14.32
CA ILE A 596 3.66 0.94 -13.44
C ILE A 596 2.18 1.09 -13.11
N TYR A 597 1.36 0.24 -13.72
CA TYR A 597 -0.08 0.13 -13.46
C TYR A 597 -0.29 -0.88 -12.36
N GLY A 598 -1.00 -0.52 -11.29
CA GLY A 598 -1.21 -1.45 -10.19
C GLY A 598 -2.55 -1.30 -9.51
N GLY A 599 -2.79 -2.21 -8.57
CA GLY A 599 -4.04 -2.28 -7.82
C GLY A 599 -3.82 -2.50 -6.33
N GLY A 600 -4.72 -1.98 -5.52
CA GLY A 600 -4.70 -2.13 -4.06
C GLY A 600 -3.55 -1.43 -3.35
N TRP A 601 -3.59 -1.50 -2.02
CA TRP A 601 -2.62 -0.92 -1.11
C TRP A 601 -2.38 -1.84 0.09
N GLY A 602 -1.13 -2.29 0.22
CA GLY A 602 -0.66 -3.18 1.27
C GLY A 602 -0.32 -4.57 0.74
N HIS A 603 -0.04 -5.48 1.68
CA HIS A 603 0.44 -6.83 1.37
C HIS A 603 -0.65 -7.75 0.79
N GLY A 604 -1.93 -7.48 1.08
CA GLY A 604 -3.06 -8.21 0.50
C GLY A 604 -3.49 -9.48 1.24
N ILE A 605 -2.87 -9.82 2.38
CA ILE A 605 -3.12 -11.07 3.12
C ILE A 605 -4.03 -10.80 4.32
N GLY A 606 -5.08 -11.61 4.49
CA GLY A 606 -6.06 -11.45 5.57
C GLY A 606 -7.13 -10.41 5.25
N LEU A 607 -7.49 -9.55 6.21
CA LEU A 607 -8.63 -8.64 6.04
C LEU A 607 -8.30 -7.40 5.19
N CYS A 608 -9.10 -7.17 4.15
CA CYS A 608 -9.11 -5.92 3.40
C CYS A 608 -10.00 -4.89 4.13
N GLN A 609 -9.43 -3.78 4.62
CA GLN A 609 -10.18 -2.76 5.37
C GLN A 609 -11.29 -2.13 4.53
N ALA A 610 -10.97 -1.68 3.32
CA ALA A 610 -11.97 -1.12 2.41
C ALA A 610 -13.02 -2.17 1.99
N GLY A 611 -12.62 -3.42 1.81
CA GLY A 611 -13.53 -4.52 1.48
C GLY A 611 -14.47 -4.87 2.64
N ALA A 612 -13.99 -4.87 3.88
CA ALA A 612 -14.82 -5.04 5.09
C ALA A 612 -15.85 -3.91 5.22
N ALA A 613 -15.43 -2.66 4.99
CA ALA A 613 -16.35 -1.53 4.94
C ALA A 613 -17.37 -1.65 3.81
N GLY A 614 -16.96 -2.13 2.63
CA GLY A 614 -17.85 -2.42 1.50
C GLY A 614 -18.89 -3.50 1.82
N LEU A 615 -18.48 -4.61 2.44
CA LEU A 615 -19.39 -5.67 2.89
C LEU A 615 -20.41 -5.15 3.91
N ALA A 616 -19.98 -4.36 4.89
CA ALA A 616 -20.87 -3.73 5.86
C ALA A 616 -21.87 -2.75 5.19
N LYS A 617 -21.38 -1.91 4.28
CA LYS A 617 -22.20 -0.86 3.64
C LYS A 617 -23.18 -1.43 2.61
N ASN A 618 -22.66 -2.23 1.68
CA ASN A 618 -23.33 -2.62 0.45
C ASN A 618 -24.04 -3.97 0.60
N SER A 619 -23.45 -4.91 1.34
CA SER A 619 -24.03 -6.24 1.58
C SER A 619 -24.71 -6.38 2.95
N LYS A 620 -24.68 -5.33 3.79
CA LYS A 620 -25.23 -5.32 5.16
C LYS A 620 -24.73 -6.45 6.07
N LYS A 621 -23.54 -6.99 5.78
CA LYS A 621 -22.93 -8.03 6.63
C LYS A 621 -22.59 -7.47 8.01
N THR A 622 -22.89 -8.27 9.03
CA THR A 622 -22.43 -8.09 10.40
C THR A 622 -20.92 -8.25 10.51
N PHE A 623 -20.31 -7.75 11.59
CA PHE A 623 -18.86 -7.93 11.77
C PHE A 623 -18.46 -9.40 11.87
N GLU A 624 -19.31 -10.28 12.43
CA GLU A 624 -19.08 -11.72 12.46
C GLU A 624 -19.03 -12.32 11.05
N GLU A 625 -19.98 -11.97 10.18
CA GLU A 625 -19.99 -12.44 8.79
C GLU A 625 -18.81 -11.89 7.99
N ILE A 626 -18.37 -10.66 8.26
CA ILE A 626 -17.17 -10.08 7.65
C ILE A 626 -15.92 -10.86 8.08
N LEU A 627 -15.81 -11.21 9.37
CA LEU A 627 -14.68 -11.98 9.87
C LEU A 627 -14.67 -13.41 9.33
N GLN A 628 -15.84 -14.04 9.22
CA GLN A 628 -15.97 -15.36 8.59
C GLN A 628 -15.61 -15.31 7.10
N PHE A 629 -15.96 -14.22 6.41
CA PHE A 629 -15.59 -14.02 5.01
C PHE A 629 -14.06 -13.95 4.84
N TYR A 630 -13.32 -13.17 5.64
CA TYR A 630 -11.86 -13.07 5.49
C TYR A 630 -11.08 -14.22 6.14
N TYR A 631 -11.58 -14.81 7.23
CA TYR A 631 -10.92 -15.85 8.02
C TYR A 631 -11.82 -17.08 8.18
N GLU A 632 -12.09 -17.76 7.07
CA GLU A 632 -12.99 -18.91 7.02
C GLU A 632 -12.64 -19.99 8.04
N GLY A 633 -13.66 -20.64 8.60
CA GLY A 633 -13.52 -21.67 9.63
C GLY A 633 -13.13 -21.14 11.02
N SER A 634 -13.09 -19.82 11.18
CA SER A 634 -12.81 -19.20 12.48
C SER A 634 -14.10 -18.93 13.25
N ARG A 635 -14.01 -18.92 14.59
CA ARG A 635 -15.12 -18.63 15.50
C ARG A 635 -14.74 -17.47 16.41
N ILE A 636 -15.70 -16.62 16.70
CA ILE A 636 -15.51 -15.55 17.67
C ILE A 636 -15.91 -16.07 19.05
N THR A 637 -15.07 -15.84 20.04
CA THR A 637 -15.35 -16.19 21.44
C THR A 637 -15.40 -14.94 22.30
N GLY A 638 -16.25 -14.97 23.33
CA GLY A 638 -16.51 -13.87 24.26
C GLY A 638 -17.99 -13.48 24.22
N GLN A 639 -18.67 -13.52 25.36
CA GLN A 639 -19.90 -12.75 25.52
C GLN A 639 -19.53 -11.27 25.77
N PRO A 640 -20.33 -10.32 25.27
CA PRO A 640 -20.12 -8.89 25.53
C PRO A 640 -20.11 -8.56 27.02
#